data_AF-A0A7J6QBH6-F1
#
_entry.id   AF-A0A7J6QBH6-F1
#
_cell.length_a   1.000
_cell.length_b   1.000
_cell.length_c   1.000
_cell.angle_alpha   90.00
_cell.angle_beta   90.00
_cell.angle_gamma   90.00
#
_symmetry.space_group_name_H-M   'P 1'
#
loop_
_entity.id
_entity.type
_entity.pdbx_description
1 polymer ?
#
loop_
_entity_poly.entity_id
_entity_poly.type
_entity_poly.pdbx_seq_one_letter_code
_entity_poly.pdbx_strand_id
1 'polypeptide(L)'
;MDCVNDGIGCGPSDNTGILASDRPWDLPLVERLLRELSRMFRGGGVGVGGHDYCADLNDKSVIAGGMDSTGLANVRWGSGEDVIKCLNTLTITRHDALFTLHNLRYGVAEGYSFTAIAKDSQKTQQSNECGFGIHDVKVDLVGFLDDKIRQFTDGLGDKTAEGRQGFLEGKIPALQFHGEIMDEFNKLNDAHTLYISPLDMFTWTLPICFDTGLLGDRQVLWLCNLHMEVVYTELYGRATTQGSSGDEIIEIDGMNVIEWLKFMVSNDGPLKGFYSDRNQRINQAFFVSDSIQIPLSYRSPPKKQYIDITLSNGQKARVNWLVRFLDYSPSLEGRGVSKGLSWRTYNALVNLNEKFDYVLDIERNLLHRDMASIWNVTSSSGDVEMDKAITPIVHTLNTIRAKQQLPAAAAAESIQVAGGELLNIRLNDKYFHRSSRRAGNEASLAGRRRRRPQSAAGAFWNYNGPIRWKIDGDVAVVVIPTFLIQPDQPATSAASNDEFLYLPVLFEVQRAARSRNVTRILLDLSANSGGYVISSMAALWHFVDSPQDICQPQSKHMTQHWQLWVQSFASHWNESVAAGIKSAGEEELGSMPFLREKFNDLRILYKYASHIIPAFGDFSSELRWIDDTLEGLENLSLKERRYAVERILMNREFIHGDHAEEISPPGGWYPFLPHELLASSPSSGKSADQLSEYTHPRRLRWGPQYSEYSIQGDWTFCREEVLPRMAEIQRRIDPEWQRGYWSKIAILTDGGCGSACSMFAMGLQLYGKATAYTFGGLAHHPMTVSAFTGGNVENYARVWPKINLAAHLGHWATFGQAKWSLLNDLDWVNFATAFPTRATATFNWNMAFHRALGHHALPIQWYVIPSHRHIHSWPRDSTTRQDIYEEIASRDWQADLNNPQYPHLGYCRTHGATPEVDDVAKAAVERYFWPPPPPPPVAPSRLLRRH
;
A
#
# COMPACT_ATOMS: atom_id res chain seq x y z
N MET A 1 29.87 32.62 -18.85
CA MET A 1 29.84 34.05 -18.52
C MET A 1 29.51 34.16 -17.04
N ASP A 2 30.60 34.34 -16.29
CA ASP A 2 30.77 35.07 -15.02
C ASP A 2 29.72 34.99 -13.91
N CYS A 3 30.09 34.23 -12.88
CA CYS A 3 29.71 34.45 -11.49
C CYS A 3 30.61 35.52 -10.87
N VAL A 4 30.06 36.51 -10.16
CA VAL A 4 30.76 37.29 -9.13
C VAL A 4 29.78 37.76 -8.03
N ASN A 5 30.06 37.31 -6.80
CA ASN A 5 29.94 37.92 -5.45
C ASN A 5 28.63 38.65 -5.04
N ASP A 6 28.03 38.41 -3.86
CA ASP A 6 28.62 38.49 -2.51
C ASP A 6 27.82 37.68 -1.45
N GLY A 7 28.52 36.87 -0.64
CA GLY A 7 28.40 36.87 0.84
C GLY A 7 27.19 36.27 1.58
N ILE A 8 27.42 35.05 2.12
CA ILE A 8 26.95 34.52 3.43
C ILE A 8 25.58 33.83 3.47
N GLY A 9 25.61 32.49 3.58
CA GLY A 9 24.65 31.73 4.42
C GLY A 9 23.93 30.52 3.81
N CYS A 10 24.63 29.56 3.19
CA CYS A 10 24.05 28.24 2.91
C CYS A 10 23.88 27.45 4.22
N GLY A 11 22.64 27.31 4.71
CA GLY A 11 22.26 26.38 5.76
C GLY A 11 21.76 25.05 5.18
N PRO A 12 22.00 23.89 5.82
CA PRO A 12 21.53 22.60 5.34
C PRO A 12 20.06 22.38 5.67
N SER A 13 19.27 21.99 4.67
CA SER A 13 17.92 21.48 4.80
C SER A 13 17.96 20.03 5.29
N ASP A 14 17.39 19.78 6.48
CA ASP A 14 17.12 18.44 7.00
C ASP A 14 16.01 17.78 6.18
N ASN A 15 16.34 16.71 5.45
CA ASN A 15 15.39 15.84 4.75
C ASN A 15 15.41 14.45 5.40
N THR A 16 14.43 14.17 6.25
CA THR A 16 14.07 12.81 6.69
C THR A 16 12.70 12.47 6.13
N GLY A 17 12.67 11.95 4.90
CA GLY A 17 11.45 11.52 4.22
C GLY A 17 11.11 10.08 4.55
N ILE A 18 10.35 9.86 5.63
CA ILE A 18 9.54 8.65 5.84
C ILE A 18 8.09 9.07 5.58
N LEU A 19 7.50 8.50 4.53
CA LEU A 19 6.07 8.49 4.17
C LEU A 19 5.13 9.21 5.16
N ALA A 20 5.06 10.53 5.03
CA ALA A 20 3.86 11.30 5.35
C ALA A 20 3.14 11.50 4.01
N SER A 21 1.88 11.08 3.93
CA SER A 21 1.02 11.42 2.81
C SER A 21 0.79 12.93 2.82
N ASP A 22 1.46 13.66 1.94
CA ASP A 22 1.24 15.10 1.73
C ASP A 22 -0.11 15.35 1.06
N ARG A 23 -1.18 15.50 1.86
CA ARG A 23 -2.27 16.48 1.68
C ARG A 23 -2.92 16.73 3.05
N PRO A 24 -3.30 17.99 3.34
CA PRO A 24 -3.80 18.38 4.65
C PRO A 24 -5.10 17.63 4.93
N TRP A 25 -5.28 17.17 6.17
CA TRP A 25 -6.61 16.90 6.69
C TRP A 25 -7.49 18.09 6.34
N ASP A 26 -8.60 17.83 5.65
CA ASP A 26 -9.56 18.86 5.31
C ASP A 26 -9.98 19.56 6.62
N LEU A 27 -9.77 20.88 6.70
CA LEU A 27 -10.45 21.76 7.67
C LEU A 27 -11.91 21.34 7.93
N PRO A 28 -12.66 20.87 6.91
CA PRO A 28 -13.95 20.17 7.09
C PRO A 28 -13.99 19.04 8.13
N LEU A 29 -13.02 18.13 8.19
CA LEU A 29 -12.99 17.04 9.17
C LEU A 29 -12.87 17.57 10.60
N VAL A 30 -11.99 18.54 10.81
CA VAL A 30 -11.82 19.19 12.12
C VAL A 30 -13.11 19.91 12.50
N GLU A 31 -13.69 20.71 11.59
CA GLU A 31 -14.97 21.39 11.84
C GLU A 31 -16.14 20.43 12.09
N ARG A 32 -16.18 19.29 11.43
CA ARG A 32 -17.24 18.28 11.56
C ARG A 32 -17.07 17.45 12.82
N LEU A 33 -15.84 17.00 13.12
CA LEU A 33 -15.47 16.40 14.40
C LEU A 33 -15.85 17.36 15.53
N LEU A 34 -15.59 18.65 15.38
CA LEU A 34 -15.98 19.68 16.34
C LEU A 34 -17.50 19.82 16.50
N ARG A 35 -18.30 19.72 15.42
CA ARG A 35 -19.77 19.71 15.52
C ARG A 35 -20.28 18.49 16.28
N GLU A 36 -19.75 17.31 15.98
CA GLU A 36 -20.13 16.07 16.67
C GLU A 36 -19.69 16.06 18.13
N LEU A 37 -18.48 16.55 18.42
CA LEU A 37 -18.03 16.80 19.80
C LEU A 37 -18.95 17.81 20.51
N SER A 38 -19.29 18.93 19.87
CA SER A 38 -20.21 19.94 20.46
C SER A 38 -21.59 19.34 20.76
N ARG A 39 -22.12 18.46 19.89
CA ARG A 39 -23.35 17.70 20.14
C ARG A 39 -23.21 16.76 21.33
N MET A 40 -22.11 16.00 21.39
CA MET A 40 -21.82 15.07 22.49
C MET A 40 -21.67 15.77 23.84
N PHE A 41 -21.14 17.01 23.88
CA PHE A 41 -20.96 17.77 25.11
C PHE A 41 -22.21 18.58 25.53
N ARG A 42 -23.12 18.91 24.59
CA ARG A 42 -24.40 19.57 24.92
C ARG A 42 -25.46 18.61 25.48
N GLY A 43 -25.36 17.32 25.18
CA GLY A 43 -26.18 16.27 25.79
C GLY A 43 -25.74 16.01 27.23
N GLY A 44 -26.18 16.86 28.16
CA GLY A 44 -25.92 16.75 29.60
C GLY A 44 -26.28 15.36 30.14
N GLY A 45 -25.25 14.53 30.30
CA GLY A 45 -25.38 13.14 30.74
C GLY A 45 -24.05 12.63 31.31
N VAL A 46 -23.49 13.37 32.27
CA VAL A 46 -22.46 12.85 33.19
C VAL A 46 -23.20 12.04 34.24
N GLY A 47 -23.60 10.82 33.87
CA GLY A 47 -24.47 9.97 34.68
C GLY A 47 -24.03 8.52 34.81
N VAL A 48 -22.79 8.18 34.42
CA VAL A 48 -22.25 6.84 34.65
C VAL A 48 -20.83 6.98 35.17
N GLY A 49 -20.59 6.58 36.43
CA GLY A 49 -19.31 6.66 37.12
C GLY A 49 -18.22 5.71 36.60
N GLY A 50 -18.09 5.60 35.28
CA GLY A 50 -17.00 4.88 34.63
C GLY A 50 -15.74 5.73 34.57
N HIS A 51 -14.60 5.13 34.92
CA HIS A 51 -13.29 5.77 34.79
C HIS A 51 -12.93 5.94 33.30
N ASP A 52 -12.56 7.16 32.88
CA ASP A 52 -12.12 7.44 31.50
C ASP A 52 -10.63 7.15 31.36
N TYR A 53 -10.31 5.92 30.98
CA TYR A 53 -8.93 5.47 30.78
C TYR A 53 -8.18 6.25 29.69
N CYS A 54 -8.88 6.86 28.72
CA CYS A 54 -8.23 7.65 27.67
C CYS A 54 -7.90 9.07 28.14
N ALA A 55 -8.74 9.66 28.99
CA ALA A 55 -8.38 10.89 29.68
C ALA A 55 -7.18 10.68 30.62
N ASP A 56 -7.19 9.58 31.39
CA ASP A 56 -6.08 9.19 32.28
C ASP A 56 -4.78 8.93 31.51
N LEU A 57 -4.85 8.27 30.34
CA LEU A 57 -3.71 8.10 29.43
C LEU A 57 -3.08 9.46 29.07
N ASN A 58 -3.90 10.46 28.75
CA ASN A 58 -3.40 11.78 28.40
C ASN A 58 -2.69 12.45 29.59
N ASP A 59 -3.20 12.29 30.80
CA ASP A 59 -2.58 12.87 32.00
C ASP A 59 -1.27 12.15 32.37
N LYS A 60 -1.16 10.85 32.08
CA LYS A 60 0.02 10.02 32.37
C LYS A 60 1.06 9.97 31.25
N SER A 61 0.74 10.49 30.08
CA SER A 61 1.65 10.49 28.92
C SER A 61 2.67 11.63 28.98
N VAL A 62 3.80 11.41 28.33
CA VAL A 62 4.90 12.38 28.24
C VAL A 62 4.90 13.02 26.85
N ILE A 63 5.04 14.34 26.80
CA ILE A 63 5.26 15.07 25.56
C ILE A 63 6.77 15.06 25.29
N ALA A 64 7.21 14.32 24.27
CA ALA A 64 8.64 14.20 23.93
C ALA A 64 9.14 15.28 22.95
N GLY A 65 8.40 16.39 22.81
CA GLY A 65 8.72 17.48 21.89
C GLY A 65 8.30 17.20 20.45
N GLY A 66 7.83 18.25 19.76
CA GLY A 66 7.39 18.20 18.36
C GLY A 66 5.88 18.05 18.21
N MET A 67 5.31 18.92 17.37
CA MET A 67 4.06 18.59 16.70
C MET A 67 4.34 17.53 15.63
N ASP A 68 3.31 16.81 15.19
CA ASP A 68 3.40 16.02 13.97
C ASP A 68 3.75 16.91 12.76
N SER A 69 4.03 16.31 11.60
CA SER A 69 4.40 17.05 10.40
C SER A 69 3.34 18.08 9.95
N THR A 70 2.12 17.97 10.47
CA THR A 70 1.00 18.88 10.16
C THR A 70 0.92 20.07 11.12
N GLY A 71 1.60 20.04 12.27
CA GLY A 71 1.44 21.05 13.32
C GLY A 71 0.12 20.94 14.10
N LEU A 72 -0.70 19.91 13.85
CA LEU A 72 -2.06 19.81 14.39
C LEU A 72 -2.14 18.93 15.63
N ALA A 73 -1.19 18.01 15.81
CA ALA A 73 -1.19 17.10 16.95
C ALA A 73 0.15 17.11 17.67
N ASN A 74 0.11 17.03 19.00
CA ASN A 74 1.30 16.71 19.78
C ASN A 74 1.62 15.22 19.62
N VAL A 75 2.91 14.90 19.46
CA VAL A 75 3.39 13.53 19.59
C VAL A 75 3.57 13.21 21.07
N ARG A 76 2.82 12.23 21.56
CA ARG A 76 2.87 11.78 22.97
C ARG A 76 3.34 10.35 23.09
N TRP A 77 3.91 10.05 24.26
CA TRP A 77 4.36 8.72 24.64
C TRP A 77 3.63 8.24 25.89
N GLY A 78 3.00 7.09 25.80
CA GLY A 78 2.31 6.44 26.91
C GLY A 78 2.92 5.09 27.27
N SER A 79 2.58 4.59 28.45
CA SER A 79 2.85 3.20 28.82
C SER A 79 2.00 2.27 27.96
N GLY A 80 2.54 1.10 27.60
CA GLY A 80 1.79 0.10 26.85
C GLY A 80 0.51 -0.33 27.58
N GLU A 81 0.60 -0.49 28.90
CA GLU A 81 -0.54 -0.90 29.71
C GLU A 81 -1.70 0.12 29.68
N ASP A 82 -1.40 1.41 29.82
CA ASP A 82 -2.43 2.45 29.85
C ASP A 82 -3.05 2.67 28.45
N VAL A 83 -2.26 2.53 27.39
CA VAL A 83 -2.82 2.56 26.03
C VAL A 83 -3.74 1.38 25.77
N ILE A 84 -3.39 0.16 26.17
CA ILE A 84 -4.32 -0.99 26.05
C ILE A 84 -5.62 -0.70 26.79
N LYS A 85 -5.56 -0.16 28.01
CA LYS A 85 -6.77 0.18 28.78
C LYS A 85 -7.65 1.17 28.02
N CYS A 86 -7.07 2.22 27.45
CA CYS A 86 -7.81 3.16 26.60
C CYS A 86 -8.39 2.47 25.35
N LEU A 87 -7.58 1.73 24.59
CA LEU A 87 -8.02 1.06 23.36
C LEU A 87 -9.16 0.05 23.60
N ASN A 88 -9.17 -0.62 24.75
CA ASN A 88 -10.24 -1.53 25.14
C ASN A 88 -11.58 -0.82 25.45
N THR A 89 -11.57 0.50 25.66
CA THR A 89 -12.80 1.29 25.79
C THR A 89 -13.38 1.72 24.43
N LEU A 90 -12.58 1.63 23.36
CA LEU A 90 -13.01 2.03 22.02
C LEU A 90 -13.90 0.95 21.42
N THR A 91 -14.96 1.40 20.77
CA THR A 91 -16.04 0.57 20.26
C THR A 91 -16.39 0.94 18.84
N ILE A 92 -16.89 -0.03 18.08
CA ILE A 92 -17.51 0.15 16.78
C ILE A 92 -18.94 -0.39 16.86
N THR A 93 -19.88 0.23 16.16
CA THR A 93 -21.25 -0.31 16.08
C THR A 93 -21.24 -1.59 15.24
N ARG A 94 -22.16 -2.52 15.49
CA ARG A 94 -22.27 -3.72 14.65
C ARG A 94 -22.64 -3.36 13.20
N HIS A 95 -23.37 -2.26 13.02
CA HIS A 95 -23.62 -1.66 11.71
C HIS A 95 -22.33 -1.33 10.98
N ASP A 96 -21.47 -0.49 11.56
CA ASP A 96 -20.24 -0.02 10.89
C ASP A 96 -19.24 -1.17 10.68
N ALA A 97 -19.22 -2.13 11.61
CA ALA A 97 -18.42 -3.35 11.50
C ALA A 97 -18.88 -4.22 10.32
N LEU A 98 -20.18 -4.54 10.25
CA LEU A 98 -20.75 -5.31 9.15
C LEU A 98 -20.52 -4.61 7.81
N PHE A 99 -20.71 -3.29 7.77
CA PHE A 99 -20.51 -2.50 6.58
C PHE A 99 -19.03 -2.48 6.11
N THR A 100 -18.08 -2.34 7.05
CA THR A 100 -16.65 -2.48 6.77
C THR A 100 -16.34 -3.86 6.19
N LEU A 101 -16.90 -4.94 6.74
CA LEU A 101 -16.69 -6.31 6.27
C LEU A 101 -17.19 -6.50 4.84
N HIS A 102 -18.41 -6.05 4.52
CA HIS A 102 -18.96 -6.16 3.16
C HIS A 102 -18.09 -5.46 2.11
N ASN A 103 -17.65 -4.24 2.42
CA ASN A 103 -16.84 -3.45 1.49
C ASN A 103 -15.45 -4.03 1.29
N LEU A 104 -14.87 -4.55 2.37
CA LEU A 104 -13.60 -5.24 2.31
C LEU A 104 -13.74 -6.55 1.52
N ARG A 105 -14.82 -7.30 1.73
CA ARG A 105 -15.11 -8.55 1.01
C ARG A 105 -15.23 -8.28 -0.49
N TYR A 106 -16.01 -7.27 -0.88
CA TYR A 106 -16.12 -6.84 -2.26
C TYR A 106 -14.75 -6.46 -2.83
N GLY A 107 -14.01 -5.61 -2.11
CA GLY A 107 -12.68 -5.17 -2.50
C GLY A 107 -11.70 -6.33 -2.73
N VAL A 108 -11.72 -7.34 -1.86
CA VAL A 108 -10.90 -8.55 -2.01
C VAL A 108 -11.37 -9.36 -3.21
N ALA A 109 -12.67 -9.70 -3.29
CA ALA A 109 -13.19 -10.57 -4.34
C ALA A 109 -12.97 -9.97 -5.74
N GLU A 110 -13.17 -8.66 -5.88
CA GLU A 110 -13.13 -7.97 -7.16
C GLU A 110 -11.75 -7.39 -7.46
N GLY A 111 -11.05 -6.85 -6.46
CA GLY A 111 -9.83 -6.06 -6.66
C GLY A 111 -8.52 -6.75 -6.31
N TYR A 112 -8.53 -7.78 -5.45
CA TYR A 112 -7.31 -8.49 -5.10
C TYR A 112 -6.93 -9.51 -6.18
N SER A 113 -5.88 -9.18 -6.94
CA SER A 113 -5.47 -9.95 -8.12
C SER A 113 -5.01 -11.38 -7.83
N PHE A 114 -4.65 -11.71 -6.59
CA PHE A 114 -4.17 -13.06 -6.23
C PHE A 114 -5.15 -13.88 -5.40
N THR A 115 -6.43 -13.48 -5.33
CA THR A 115 -7.45 -14.14 -4.50
C THR A 115 -7.44 -15.67 -4.61
N ALA A 116 -7.29 -16.23 -5.83
CA ALA A 116 -7.26 -17.67 -6.03
C ALA A 116 -5.92 -18.32 -5.64
N ILE A 117 -4.81 -17.64 -5.89
CA ILE A 117 -3.45 -18.14 -5.65
C ILE A 117 -3.17 -18.17 -4.14
N ALA A 118 -3.57 -17.12 -3.43
CA ALA A 118 -3.32 -16.97 -1.99
C ALA A 118 -3.99 -18.04 -1.13
N LYS A 119 -5.11 -18.64 -1.60
CA LYS A 119 -5.81 -19.71 -0.86
C LYS A 119 -4.92 -20.91 -0.58
N ASP A 120 -4.10 -21.31 -1.56
CA ASP A 120 -3.11 -22.35 -1.40
C ASP A 120 -2.08 -22.28 -2.55
N SER A 121 -1.02 -21.51 -2.34
CA SER A 121 0.02 -21.26 -3.35
C SER A 121 0.75 -22.55 -3.77
N GLN A 122 0.76 -23.57 -2.90
CA GLN A 122 1.44 -24.85 -3.14
C GLN A 122 0.64 -25.83 -3.99
N LYS A 123 -0.66 -25.60 -4.21
CA LYS A 123 -1.50 -26.48 -5.05
C LYS A 123 -1.54 -26.05 -6.52
N THR A 124 -0.90 -24.96 -6.87
CA THR A 124 -0.76 -24.45 -8.24
C THR A 124 -0.21 -25.51 -9.20
N GLN A 125 -0.70 -25.54 -10.44
CA GLN A 125 -0.16 -26.40 -11.51
C GLN A 125 0.97 -25.71 -12.29
N GLN A 126 1.19 -24.42 -11.99
CA GLN A 126 2.09 -23.53 -12.67
C GLN A 126 3.50 -23.76 -12.14
N SER A 127 4.44 -23.94 -13.06
CA SER A 127 5.85 -24.14 -12.78
C SER A 127 6.67 -23.10 -13.53
N ASN A 128 7.78 -22.67 -12.94
CA ASN A 128 8.75 -21.84 -13.64
C ASN A 128 9.85 -22.71 -14.28
N GLU A 129 10.42 -22.23 -15.37
CA GLU A 129 11.50 -22.92 -16.10
C GLU A 129 12.84 -22.92 -15.34
N CYS A 130 12.96 -22.08 -14.31
CA CYS A 130 14.20 -21.90 -13.54
C CYS A 130 14.28 -22.78 -12.28
N GLY A 131 13.23 -23.53 -11.95
CA GLY A 131 13.18 -24.39 -10.76
C GLY A 131 13.10 -23.67 -9.42
N PHE A 132 12.69 -22.39 -9.39
CA PHE A 132 12.52 -21.65 -8.12
C PHE A 132 11.38 -22.22 -7.28
N GLY A 133 11.59 -22.27 -5.96
CA GLY A 133 10.57 -22.62 -4.99
C GLY A 133 9.46 -21.58 -4.89
N ILE A 134 8.32 -21.97 -4.33
CA ILE A 134 7.13 -21.10 -4.15
C ILE A 134 6.96 -20.80 -2.65
N HIS A 135 6.66 -19.56 -2.29
CA HIS A 135 6.32 -19.20 -0.91
C HIS A 135 5.07 -19.94 -0.44
N ASP A 136 5.07 -20.51 0.78
CA ASP A 136 3.91 -21.21 1.35
C ASP A 136 2.91 -20.21 1.96
N VAL A 137 1.84 -19.93 1.22
CA VAL A 137 0.76 -19.01 1.61
C VAL A 137 -0.56 -19.75 1.48
N LYS A 138 -1.34 -19.69 2.56
CA LYS A 138 -2.62 -20.38 2.71
C LYS A 138 -3.61 -19.45 3.41
N VAL A 139 -4.12 -18.49 2.66
CA VAL A 139 -5.00 -17.43 3.16
C VAL A 139 -6.23 -17.34 2.26
N ASP A 140 -7.39 -17.69 2.81
CA ASP A 140 -8.69 -17.49 2.15
C ASP A 140 -9.36 -16.25 2.71
N LEU A 141 -8.96 -15.06 2.22
CA LEU A 141 -9.52 -13.79 2.68
C LEU A 141 -11.02 -13.69 2.43
N VAL A 142 -11.50 -14.18 1.27
CA VAL A 142 -12.94 -14.18 0.95
C VAL A 142 -13.69 -15.06 1.94
N GLY A 143 -13.22 -16.30 2.16
CA GLY A 143 -13.82 -17.21 3.14
C GLY A 143 -13.82 -16.64 4.56
N PHE A 144 -12.72 -16.03 5.00
CA PHE A 144 -12.64 -15.35 6.29
C PHE A 144 -13.67 -14.23 6.43
N LEU A 145 -13.81 -13.38 5.41
CA LEU A 145 -14.76 -12.27 5.44
C LEU A 145 -16.21 -12.76 5.37
N ASP A 146 -16.50 -13.77 4.55
CA ASP A 146 -17.82 -14.40 4.48
C ASP A 146 -18.21 -15.03 5.83
N ASP A 147 -17.28 -15.70 6.51
CA ASP A 147 -17.50 -16.27 7.85
C ASP A 147 -17.75 -15.18 8.90
N LYS A 148 -17.05 -14.06 8.81
CA LYS A 148 -17.28 -12.90 9.71
C LYS A 148 -18.63 -12.27 9.45
N ILE A 149 -19.00 -12.02 8.19
CA ILE A 149 -20.32 -11.51 7.80
C ILE A 149 -21.42 -12.44 8.33
N ARG A 150 -21.25 -13.76 8.17
CA ARG A 150 -22.21 -14.76 8.66
C ARG A 150 -22.47 -14.67 10.16
N GLN A 151 -21.44 -14.42 10.97
CA GLN A 151 -21.59 -14.25 12.42
C GLN A 151 -22.51 -13.08 12.79
N PHE A 152 -22.50 -11.99 12.01
CA PHE A 152 -23.42 -10.87 12.20
C PHE A 152 -24.83 -11.20 11.69
N THR A 153 -24.94 -11.85 10.54
CA THR A 153 -26.25 -12.16 9.92
C THR A 153 -27.02 -13.22 10.71
N ASP A 154 -26.34 -14.23 11.27
CA ASP A 154 -26.94 -15.20 12.18
C ASP A 154 -27.49 -14.50 13.43
N GLY A 155 -26.77 -13.48 13.93
CA GLY A 155 -27.21 -12.63 15.02
C GLY A 155 -28.43 -11.76 14.70
N LEU A 156 -28.80 -11.59 13.43
CA LEU A 156 -30.02 -10.90 12.97
C LEU A 156 -31.21 -11.85 12.79
N GLY A 157 -30.96 -13.16 12.70
CA GLY A 157 -31.98 -14.20 12.51
C GLY A 157 -33.08 -14.16 13.57
N ASP A 158 -34.33 -14.37 13.14
CA ASP A 158 -35.55 -14.42 13.96
C ASP A 158 -35.91 -13.15 14.78
N LYS A 159 -35.15 -12.06 14.66
CA LYS A 159 -35.45 -10.79 15.37
C LYS A 159 -36.51 -9.96 14.63
N THR A 160 -37.34 -9.25 15.40
CA THR A 160 -38.20 -8.14 14.90
C THR A 160 -37.33 -7.01 14.35
N ALA A 161 -37.88 -6.07 13.57
CA ALA A 161 -37.07 -4.96 13.05
C ALA A 161 -36.49 -4.07 14.16
N GLU A 162 -37.25 -3.81 15.23
CA GLU A 162 -36.74 -3.14 16.43
C GLU A 162 -35.59 -3.93 17.06
N GLY A 163 -35.71 -5.26 17.12
CA GLY A 163 -34.66 -6.14 17.62
C GLY A 163 -33.41 -6.15 16.72
N ARG A 164 -33.57 -6.02 15.40
CA ARG A 164 -32.46 -5.91 14.44
C ARG A 164 -31.77 -4.55 14.55
N GLN A 165 -32.53 -3.47 14.63
CA GLN A 165 -32.00 -2.13 14.85
C GLN A 165 -31.20 -2.08 16.16
N GLY A 166 -31.78 -2.54 17.27
CA GLY A 166 -31.07 -2.61 18.56
C GLY A 166 -29.83 -3.51 18.53
N PHE A 167 -29.83 -4.57 17.72
CA PHE A 167 -28.64 -5.40 17.52
C PHE A 167 -27.53 -4.65 16.77
N LEU A 168 -27.87 -3.98 15.66
CA LEU A 168 -26.95 -3.23 14.80
C LEU A 168 -26.37 -1.99 15.49
N GLU A 169 -27.19 -1.28 16.27
CA GLU A 169 -26.76 -0.16 17.12
C GLU A 169 -25.90 -0.61 18.30
N GLY A 170 -25.96 -1.88 18.66
CA GLY A 170 -25.11 -2.46 19.67
C GLY A 170 -23.63 -2.35 19.31
N LYS A 171 -22.79 -2.23 20.33
CA LYS A 171 -21.36 -1.95 20.18
C LYS A 171 -20.52 -3.18 20.46
N ILE A 172 -19.39 -3.30 19.76
CA ILE A 172 -18.36 -4.32 19.99
C ILE A 172 -16.98 -3.66 20.14
N PRO A 173 -15.98 -4.32 20.76
CA PRO A 173 -14.64 -3.76 20.92
C PRO A 173 -13.97 -3.49 19.56
N ALA A 174 -13.59 -2.24 19.29
CA ALA A 174 -12.98 -1.84 18.02
C ALA A 174 -11.60 -2.48 17.82
N LEU A 175 -10.81 -2.56 18.91
CA LEU A 175 -9.48 -3.16 18.86
C LEU A 175 -9.52 -4.63 18.40
N GLN A 176 -10.44 -5.41 18.95
CA GLN A 176 -10.59 -6.81 18.57
C GLN A 176 -11.05 -6.94 17.10
N PHE A 177 -12.09 -6.20 16.71
CA PHE A 177 -12.64 -6.26 15.36
C PHE A 177 -11.59 -5.92 14.29
N HIS A 178 -10.93 -4.77 14.39
CA HIS A 178 -9.93 -4.35 13.41
C HIS A 178 -8.66 -5.20 13.49
N GLY A 179 -8.28 -5.65 14.69
CA GLY A 179 -7.11 -6.51 14.91
C GLY A 179 -7.23 -7.85 14.18
N GLU A 180 -8.39 -8.50 14.26
CA GLU A 180 -8.64 -9.78 13.58
C GLU A 180 -8.55 -9.66 12.05
N ILE A 181 -9.07 -8.56 11.47
CA ILE A 181 -8.99 -8.31 10.03
C ILE A 181 -7.54 -8.07 9.59
N MET A 182 -6.85 -7.17 10.29
CA MET A 182 -5.43 -6.86 10.01
C MET A 182 -4.56 -8.11 10.14
N ASP A 183 -4.84 -8.94 11.15
CA ASP A 183 -4.12 -10.19 11.38
C ASP A 183 -4.27 -11.20 10.24
N GLU A 184 -5.44 -11.24 9.59
CA GLU A 184 -5.67 -12.11 8.44
C GLU A 184 -4.98 -11.58 7.18
N PHE A 185 -5.12 -10.28 6.89
CA PHE A 185 -4.45 -9.63 5.76
C PHE A 185 -2.93 -9.80 5.84
N ASN A 186 -2.35 -9.60 7.02
CA ASN A 186 -0.91 -9.72 7.20
C ASN A 186 -0.37 -11.15 6.99
N LYS A 187 -1.22 -12.19 6.92
CA LYS A 187 -0.75 -13.55 6.56
C LYS A 187 -0.38 -13.67 5.08
N LEU A 188 -0.88 -12.76 4.23
CA LEU A 188 -0.50 -12.72 2.81
C LEU A 188 0.98 -12.42 2.61
N ASN A 189 1.59 -11.70 3.56
CA ASN A 189 2.96 -11.22 3.45
C ASN A 189 3.20 -10.37 2.18
N ASP A 190 2.21 -9.54 1.83
CA ASP A 190 2.19 -8.71 0.63
C ASP A 190 1.97 -7.24 1.01
N ALA A 191 3.00 -6.41 0.91
CA ALA A 191 2.91 -4.98 1.24
C ALA A 191 1.92 -4.20 0.37
N HIS A 192 1.54 -4.72 -0.81
CA HIS A 192 0.51 -4.10 -1.65
C HIS A 192 -0.90 -4.44 -1.20
N THR A 193 -1.07 -5.49 -0.39
CA THR A 193 -2.37 -5.98 0.07
C THR A 193 -2.46 -5.95 1.58
N LEU A 194 -2.96 -4.83 2.10
CA LEU A 194 -2.87 -4.44 3.49
C LEU A 194 -4.23 -3.95 3.97
N TYR A 195 -4.55 -4.24 5.23
CA TYR A 195 -5.61 -3.57 5.97
C TYR A 195 -5.00 -2.69 7.07
N ILE A 196 -5.22 -1.38 6.99
CA ILE A 196 -4.80 -0.44 8.02
C ILE A 196 -6.01 -0.17 8.93
N SER A 197 -5.87 -0.57 10.19
CA SER A 197 -6.83 -0.24 11.25
C SER A 197 -6.97 1.28 11.44
N PRO A 198 -8.14 1.80 11.80
CA PRO A 198 -8.30 3.21 12.23
C PRO A 198 -7.56 3.52 13.54
N LEU A 199 -6.92 2.53 14.18
CA LEU A 199 -6.08 2.66 15.37
C LEU A 199 -4.59 2.85 15.03
N ASP A 200 -4.25 3.04 13.75
CA ASP A 200 -2.85 3.20 13.31
C ASP A 200 -2.16 4.46 13.83
N MET A 201 -2.91 5.36 14.46
CA MET A 201 -2.38 6.48 15.25
C MET A 201 -1.61 6.04 16.50
N PHE A 202 -1.70 4.76 16.91
CA PHE A 202 -0.95 4.18 18.01
C PHE A 202 0.17 3.29 17.47
N THR A 203 1.42 3.66 17.75
CA THR A 203 2.61 2.89 17.37
C THR A 203 3.28 2.33 18.60
N TRP A 204 3.31 1.00 18.72
CA TRP A 204 4.01 0.28 19.77
C TRP A 204 5.48 0.25 19.45
N THR A 205 6.32 0.59 20.42
CA THR A 205 7.75 0.81 20.23
C THR A 205 8.49 0.20 21.40
N LEU A 206 9.46 -0.66 21.09
CA LEU A 206 10.35 -1.21 22.09
C LEU A 206 11.53 -0.24 22.28
N PRO A 207 11.78 0.30 23.49
CA PRO A 207 12.80 1.32 23.75
C PRO A 207 14.26 0.81 23.74
N ILE A 208 14.53 -0.26 23.00
CA ILE A 208 15.86 -0.82 22.77
C ILE A 208 16.05 -1.12 21.28
N CYS A 209 17.30 -1.26 20.87
CA CYS A 209 17.70 -1.65 19.54
C CYS A 209 18.55 -2.93 19.59
N PHE A 210 18.64 -3.62 18.45
CA PHE A 210 19.42 -4.84 18.31
C PHE A 210 20.65 -4.57 17.44
N ASP A 211 21.82 -4.93 17.95
CA ASP A 211 23.03 -5.10 17.14
C ASP A 211 23.15 -6.55 16.68
N THR A 212 23.88 -6.79 15.61
CA THR A 212 24.14 -8.14 15.12
C THR A 212 25.50 -8.22 14.42
N GLY A 213 26.11 -9.39 14.50
CA GLY A 213 27.37 -9.69 13.84
C GLY A 213 27.72 -11.16 13.92
N LEU A 214 28.92 -11.51 13.45
CA LEU A 214 29.44 -12.87 13.53
C LEU A 214 30.51 -13.00 14.62
N LEU A 215 30.37 -14.01 15.47
CA LEU A 215 31.42 -14.49 16.38
C LEU A 215 31.85 -15.90 15.91
N GLY A 216 32.88 -15.95 15.05
CA GLY A 216 33.17 -17.14 14.26
C GLY A 216 32.11 -17.30 13.16
N ASP A 217 31.50 -18.48 13.05
CA ASP A 217 30.39 -18.74 12.11
C ASP A 217 29.01 -18.55 12.77
N ARG A 218 28.97 -18.12 14.03
CA ARG A 218 27.74 -17.94 14.79
C ARG A 218 27.27 -16.49 14.72
N GLN A 219 26.03 -16.27 14.27
CA GLN A 219 25.39 -14.97 14.41
C GLN A 219 25.04 -14.70 15.88
N VAL A 220 25.38 -13.51 16.35
CA VAL A 220 25.14 -13.04 17.71
C VAL A 220 24.38 -11.74 17.68
N LEU A 221 23.51 -11.52 18.68
CA LEU A 221 22.81 -10.26 18.86
C LEU A 221 23.29 -9.56 20.11
N TRP A 222 23.51 -8.25 20.03
CA TRP A 222 23.83 -7.43 21.19
C TRP A 222 22.76 -6.41 21.49
N LEU A 223 22.60 -6.09 22.76
CA LEU A 223 21.74 -5.02 23.21
C LEU A 223 22.32 -3.67 22.78
N CYS A 224 21.45 -2.78 22.31
CA CYS A 224 21.80 -1.39 22.06
C CYS A 224 20.74 -0.49 22.71
N ASN A 225 21.21 0.50 23.46
CA ASN A 225 20.34 1.42 24.18
C ASN A 225 19.96 2.59 23.28
N LEU A 226 18.67 2.89 23.20
CA LEU A 226 18.15 4.03 22.45
C LEU A 226 18.09 5.29 23.33
N HIS A 227 18.10 6.46 22.71
CA HIS A 227 17.91 7.75 23.38
C HIS A 227 16.45 7.99 23.84
N MET A 228 15.76 6.96 24.33
CA MET A 228 14.39 7.01 24.87
C MET A 228 14.33 6.89 26.39
N GLU A 229 15.48 6.88 27.05
CA GLU A 229 15.61 6.61 28.48
C GLU A 229 14.89 7.62 29.38
N VAL A 230 14.85 8.90 28.98
CA VAL A 230 14.16 9.96 29.72
C VAL A 230 12.66 9.68 29.73
N VAL A 231 12.07 9.47 28.55
CA VAL A 231 10.65 9.15 28.39
C VAL A 231 10.30 7.86 29.13
N TYR A 232 11.17 6.84 29.02
CA TYR A 232 10.96 5.56 29.70
C TYR A 232 10.99 5.69 31.23
N THR A 233 11.95 6.44 31.76
CA THR A 233 12.10 6.68 33.20
C THR A 233 10.93 7.48 33.76
N GLU A 234 10.45 8.47 33.02
CA GLU A 234 9.29 9.26 33.42
C GLU A 234 8.01 8.40 33.49
N LEU A 235 7.80 7.52 32.52
CA LEU A 235 6.62 6.65 32.46
C LEU A 235 6.67 5.46 33.45
N TYR A 236 7.84 4.86 33.66
CA TYR A 236 7.97 3.61 34.43
C TYR A 236 8.75 3.76 35.74
N GLY A 237 9.29 4.94 36.04
CA GLY A 237 10.07 5.22 37.26
C GLY A 237 11.41 4.48 37.34
N ARG A 238 11.90 3.94 36.22
CA ARG A 238 13.13 3.13 36.16
C ARG A 238 13.77 3.18 34.78
N ALA A 239 15.05 2.82 34.72
CA ALA A 239 15.81 2.67 33.48
C ALA A 239 15.27 1.54 32.58
N THR A 240 15.49 1.64 31.26
CA THR A 240 15.01 0.65 30.28
C THR A 240 15.60 -0.73 30.53
N THR A 241 16.91 -0.79 30.75
CA THR A 241 17.62 -2.02 31.11
C THR A 241 18.73 -1.70 32.12
N GLN A 242 19.17 -2.70 32.88
CA GLN A 242 20.40 -2.61 33.66
C GLN A 242 21.63 -3.11 32.89
N GLY A 243 21.48 -3.52 31.63
CA GLY A 243 22.55 -3.97 30.75
C GLY A 243 23.22 -2.79 30.03
N SER A 244 24.47 -2.98 29.63
CA SER A 244 25.21 -2.02 28.83
C SER A 244 24.99 -2.29 27.35
N SER A 245 25.04 -1.23 26.53
CA SER A 245 25.10 -1.39 25.08
C SER A 245 26.32 -2.26 24.73
N GLY A 246 26.12 -3.29 23.90
CA GLY A 246 27.14 -4.28 23.53
C GLY A 246 27.07 -5.60 24.32
N ASP A 247 26.19 -5.75 25.31
CA ASP A 247 25.97 -7.03 25.98
C ASP A 247 25.26 -8.03 25.05
N GLU A 248 25.76 -9.26 24.96
CA GLU A 248 25.15 -10.30 24.11
C GLU A 248 23.82 -10.78 24.69
N ILE A 249 22.78 -10.75 23.86
CA ILE A 249 21.46 -11.29 24.19
C ILE A 249 21.44 -12.76 23.77
N ILE A 250 21.18 -13.66 24.73
CA ILE A 250 21.10 -15.10 24.45
C ILE A 250 19.65 -15.59 24.38
N GLU A 251 18.74 -14.96 25.13
CA GLU A 251 17.32 -15.32 25.16
C GLU A 251 16.41 -14.10 25.26
N ILE A 252 15.23 -14.19 24.64
CA ILE A 252 14.11 -13.26 24.83
C ILE A 252 12.85 -14.10 25.07
N ASP A 253 12.10 -13.77 26.12
CA ASP A 253 10.90 -14.47 26.56
C ASP A 253 11.10 -15.98 26.78
N GLY A 254 12.31 -16.38 27.17
CA GLY A 254 12.70 -17.77 27.37
C GLY A 254 12.95 -18.55 26.08
N MET A 255 12.98 -17.89 24.92
CA MET A 255 13.39 -18.45 23.64
C MET A 255 14.82 -18.03 23.32
N ASN A 256 15.59 -18.89 22.64
CA ASN A 256 16.84 -18.46 22.03
C ASN A 256 16.60 -17.23 21.14
N VAL A 257 17.48 -16.23 21.21
CA VAL A 257 17.25 -14.94 20.53
C VAL A 257 16.96 -15.08 19.03
N ILE A 258 17.64 -15.97 18.31
CA ILE A 258 17.42 -16.17 16.86
C ILE A 258 16.05 -16.82 16.60
N GLU A 259 15.63 -17.77 17.43
CA GLU A 259 14.31 -18.37 17.33
C GLU A 259 13.20 -17.36 17.70
N TRP A 260 13.47 -16.45 18.64
CA TRP A 260 12.57 -15.35 18.94
C TRP A 260 12.41 -14.42 17.73
N LEU A 261 13.48 -14.01 17.04
CA LEU A 261 13.40 -13.21 15.81
C LEU A 261 12.56 -13.91 14.74
N LYS A 262 12.80 -15.21 14.52
CA LYS A 262 12.04 -16.03 13.56
C LYS A 262 10.56 -16.10 13.93
N PHE A 263 10.25 -16.24 15.21
CA PHE A 263 8.87 -16.22 15.71
C PHE A 263 8.22 -14.85 15.46
N MET A 264 8.92 -13.76 15.75
CA MET A 264 8.39 -12.40 15.62
C MET A 264 7.89 -12.11 14.20
N VAL A 265 8.60 -12.60 13.18
CA VAL A 265 8.25 -12.44 11.76
C VAL A 265 7.55 -13.66 11.15
N SER A 266 7.15 -14.64 11.95
CA SER A 266 6.38 -15.80 11.48
C SER A 266 4.91 -15.41 11.22
N ASN A 267 4.13 -16.31 10.59
CA ASN A 267 2.70 -16.08 10.38
C ASN A 267 1.90 -15.99 11.69
N ASP A 268 2.46 -16.48 12.81
CA ASP A 268 1.88 -16.40 14.15
C ASP A 268 2.46 -15.24 14.99
N GLY A 269 3.48 -14.58 14.46
CA GLY A 269 4.19 -13.47 15.09
C GLY A 269 3.50 -12.12 14.89
N PRO A 270 3.88 -11.11 15.67
CA PRO A 270 3.32 -9.75 15.56
C PRO A 270 3.85 -8.94 14.36
N LEU A 271 4.94 -9.35 13.71
CA LEU A 271 5.60 -8.62 12.60
C LEU A 271 5.39 -9.29 11.23
N LYS A 272 4.29 -10.03 11.08
CA LYS A 272 3.80 -10.51 9.77
C LYS A 272 3.32 -9.34 8.90
N GLY A 273 3.30 -9.50 7.57
CA GLY A 273 2.45 -8.66 6.71
C GLY A 273 3.07 -7.88 5.55
N PHE A 274 4.38 -7.81 5.40
CA PHE A 274 4.97 -6.95 4.35
C PHE A 274 5.75 -7.69 3.26
N TYR A 275 6.52 -8.71 3.63
CA TYR A 275 7.43 -9.38 2.70
C TYR A 275 7.26 -10.88 2.78
N SER A 276 7.20 -11.58 1.64
CA SER A 276 6.99 -13.03 1.59
C SER A 276 8.13 -13.83 2.22
N ASP A 277 9.38 -13.39 2.05
CA ASP A 277 10.56 -14.06 2.60
C ASP A 277 10.79 -13.69 4.06
N ARG A 278 11.12 -14.70 4.89
CA ARG A 278 11.32 -14.50 6.33
C ARG A 278 12.56 -13.67 6.64
N ASN A 279 13.65 -13.86 5.90
CA ASN A 279 14.88 -13.11 6.13
C ASN A 279 14.72 -11.64 5.74
N GLN A 280 13.93 -11.33 4.71
CA GLN A 280 13.55 -9.94 4.39
C GLN A 280 12.82 -9.29 5.57
N ARG A 281 11.83 -9.98 6.16
CA ARG A 281 11.12 -9.48 7.34
C ARG A 281 12.03 -9.30 8.55
N ILE A 282 12.96 -10.24 8.78
CA ILE A 282 13.98 -10.09 9.84
C ILE A 282 14.84 -8.86 9.57
N ASN A 283 15.29 -8.69 8.33
CA ASN A 283 16.16 -7.58 7.96
C ASN A 283 15.47 -6.24 8.22
N GLN A 284 14.24 -6.08 7.72
CA GLN A 284 13.44 -4.86 7.92
C GLN A 284 13.14 -4.59 9.39
N ALA A 285 12.79 -5.63 10.15
CA ALA A 285 12.35 -5.46 11.53
C ALA A 285 13.51 -5.17 12.49
N PHE A 286 14.71 -5.68 12.21
CA PHE A 286 15.78 -5.74 13.21
C PHE A 286 17.11 -5.13 12.76
N PHE A 287 17.45 -5.13 11.47
CA PHE A 287 18.84 -4.93 11.06
C PHE A 287 19.08 -3.83 10.04
N VAL A 288 18.11 -3.53 9.17
CA VAL A 288 18.29 -2.56 8.09
C VAL A 288 17.17 -1.53 8.11
N SER A 289 17.54 -0.28 8.37
CA SER A 289 16.75 0.91 8.04
C SER A 289 17.67 2.09 7.72
N ASP A 290 17.22 3.00 6.87
CA ASP A 290 17.98 4.19 6.46
C ASP A 290 18.33 5.16 7.59
N SER A 291 17.64 5.05 8.72
CA SER A 291 17.92 5.84 9.92
C SER A 291 18.55 4.96 11.00
N ILE A 292 19.53 5.56 11.68
CA ILE A 292 20.26 5.00 12.83
C ILE A 292 19.26 4.45 13.86
N GLN A 293 19.42 3.17 14.21
CA GLN A 293 18.82 2.52 15.38
C GLN A 293 17.33 2.85 15.59
N ILE A 294 16.45 2.43 14.68
CA ILE A 294 15.01 2.56 14.92
C ILE A 294 14.59 1.49 15.96
N PRO A 295 13.87 1.86 17.03
CA PRO A 295 13.26 0.89 17.92
C PRO A 295 12.32 -0.05 17.16
N LEU A 296 12.29 -1.32 17.55
CA LEU A 296 11.32 -2.27 17.05
C LEU A 296 9.90 -1.69 17.24
N SER A 297 9.22 -1.38 16.13
CA SER A 297 7.94 -0.68 16.18
C SER A 297 6.90 -1.28 15.23
N TYR A 298 5.64 -1.34 15.68
CA TYR A 298 4.51 -1.80 14.85
C TYR A 298 3.17 -1.26 15.35
N ARG A 299 2.15 -1.35 14.48
CA ARG A 299 0.83 -0.71 14.67
C ARG A 299 -0.19 -1.59 15.39
N SER A 300 0.12 -2.87 15.58
CA SER A 300 -0.71 -3.81 16.34
C SER A 300 -0.26 -3.86 17.79
N PRO A 301 -1.15 -4.00 18.77
CA PRO A 301 -0.69 -4.19 20.14
C PRO A 301 0.01 -5.54 20.34
N PRO A 302 1.13 -5.56 21.10
CA PRO A 302 1.79 -6.80 21.46
C PRO A 302 0.88 -7.66 22.34
N LYS A 303 0.95 -8.98 22.17
CA LYS A 303 0.29 -9.93 23.09
C LYS A 303 0.80 -9.80 24.54
N LYS A 304 2.06 -9.39 24.72
CA LYS A 304 2.68 -9.12 26.03
C LYS A 304 3.12 -7.66 26.13
N GLN A 305 2.79 -7.01 27.25
CA GLN A 305 3.14 -5.61 27.51
C GLN A 305 4.62 -5.38 27.89
N TYR A 306 5.42 -6.44 27.88
CA TYR A 306 6.87 -6.41 28.06
C TYR A 306 7.53 -7.61 27.40
N ILE A 307 8.85 -7.56 27.27
CA ILE A 307 9.70 -8.71 26.98
C ILE A 307 10.69 -8.94 28.13
N ASP A 308 11.02 -10.20 28.40
CA ASP A 308 12.07 -10.58 29.34
C ASP A 308 13.34 -10.98 28.56
N ILE A 309 14.46 -10.30 28.80
CA ILE A 309 15.74 -10.51 28.12
C ILE A 309 16.71 -11.20 29.07
N THR A 310 17.41 -12.24 28.59
CA THR A 310 18.55 -12.85 29.28
C THR A 310 19.84 -12.53 28.52
N LEU A 311 20.81 -11.93 29.22
CA LEU A 311 22.14 -11.61 28.69
C LEU A 311 23.11 -12.77 28.92
N SER A 312 24.20 -12.82 28.15
CA SER A 312 25.22 -13.88 28.25
C SER A 312 25.94 -13.94 29.61
N ASN A 313 25.93 -12.85 30.38
CA ASN A 313 26.43 -12.78 31.74
C ASN A 313 25.46 -13.34 32.81
N GLY A 314 24.28 -13.83 32.40
CA GLY A 314 23.23 -14.37 33.28
C GLY A 314 22.26 -13.32 33.85
N GLN A 315 22.49 -12.02 33.59
CA GLN A 315 21.59 -10.95 33.98
C GLN A 315 20.27 -11.03 33.20
N LYS A 316 19.16 -10.73 33.89
CA LYS A 316 17.83 -10.65 33.29
C LYS A 316 17.29 -9.24 33.38
N ALA A 317 16.67 -8.76 32.31
CA ALA A 317 16.03 -7.45 32.24
C ALA A 317 14.61 -7.58 31.70
N ARG A 318 13.68 -6.77 32.23
CA ARG A 318 12.31 -6.66 31.72
C ARG A 318 12.13 -5.32 31.04
N VAL A 319 11.83 -5.35 29.75
CA VAL A 319 11.63 -4.15 28.93
C VAL A 319 10.16 -4.01 28.58
N ASN A 320 9.51 -2.98 29.10
CA ASN A 320 8.11 -2.65 28.78
C ASN A 320 8.00 -1.92 27.43
N TRP A 321 6.89 -2.08 26.73
CA TRP A 321 6.61 -1.31 25.51
C TRP A 321 6.29 0.15 25.81
N LEU A 322 6.76 1.04 24.95
CA LEU A 322 6.26 2.41 24.85
C LEU A 322 5.24 2.48 23.71
N VAL A 323 4.32 3.44 23.79
CA VAL A 323 3.38 3.69 22.70
C VAL A 323 3.41 5.15 22.31
N ARG A 324 3.75 5.41 21.06
CA ARG A 324 3.63 6.73 20.44
C ARG A 324 2.20 6.91 19.97
N PHE A 325 1.59 8.04 20.27
CA PHE A 325 0.26 8.40 19.76
C PHE A 325 0.12 9.90 19.50
N LEU A 326 -0.90 10.26 18.72
CA LEU A 326 -1.22 11.64 18.37
C LEU A 326 -2.28 12.22 19.31
N ASP A 327 -1.99 13.41 19.84
CA ASP A 327 -2.91 14.19 20.66
C ASP A 327 -3.33 15.47 19.94
N TYR A 328 -4.57 15.50 19.47
CA TYR A 328 -5.17 16.62 18.76
C TYR A 328 -5.68 17.73 19.69
N SER A 329 -5.54 17.61 21.02
CA SER A 329 -6.04 18.61 21.98
C SER A 329 -5.57 20.04 21.67
N PRO A 330 -4.31 20.31 21.27
CA PRO A 330 -3.86 21.68 20.95
C PRO A 330 -4.69 22.33 19.83
N SER A 331 -5.06 21.58 18.80
CA SER A 331 -5.93 22.07 17.72
C SER A 331 -7.36 22.36 18.19
N LEU A 332 -7.75 21.86 19.36
CA LEU A 332 -9.10 21.99 19.92
C LEU A 332 -9.17 23.00 21.09
N GLU A 333 -8.03 23.45 21.64
CA GLU A 333 -7.95 24.40 22.76
C GLU A 333 -8.67 25.72 22.47
N GLY A 334 -8.46 26.29 21.27
CA GLY A 334 -9.12 27.52 20.82
C GLY A 334 -10.65 27.42 20.70
N ARG A 335 -11.21 26.23 20.88
CA ARG A 335 -12.66 25.95 20.80
C ARG A 335 -13.23 25.32 22.07
N GLY A 336 -12.52 25.45 23.20
CA GLY A 336 -13.03 25.09 24.53
C GLY A 336 -12.74 23.66 25.00
N VAL A 337 -11.95 22.89 24.25
CA VAL A 337 -11.43 21.58 24.70
C VAL A 337 -10.10 21.82 25.40
N SER A 338 -10.12 22.01 26.71
CA SER A 338 -8.94 22.42 27.50
C SER A 338 -8.22 21.29 28.24
N LYS A 339 -8.75 20.06 28.19
CA LYS A 339 -8.19 18.88 28.85
C LYS A 339 -8.31 17.69 27.91
N GLY A 340 -7.29 16.82 27.92
CA GLY A 340 -6.99 15.81 26.91
C GLY A 340 -8.16 15.02 26.33
N LEU A 341 -7.93 14.41 25.16
CA LEU A 341 -8.94 13.64 24.43
C LEU A 341 -9.57 12.54 25.32
N SER A 342 -10.87 12.65 25.55
CA SER A 342 -11.68 11.62 26.22
C SER A 342 -11.81 10.36 25.35
N TRP A 343 -12.26 9.24 25.94
CA TRP A 343 -12.59 8.05 25.14
C TRP A 343 -13.61 8.35 24.04
N ARG A 344 -14.56 9.27 24.27
CA ARG A 344 -15.56 9.67 23.27
C ARG A 344 -14.91 10.31 22.06
N THR A 345 -13.87 11.10 22.27
CA THR A 345 -13.14 11.78 21.20
C THR A 345 -12.34 10.79 20.37
N TYR A 346 -11.59 9.89 21.01
CA TYR A 346 -10.90 8.82 20.29
C TYR A 346 -11.88 7.89 19.56
N ASN A 347 -13.01 7.56 20.19
CA ASN A 347 -14.04 6.74 19.55
C ASN A 347 -14.64 7.44 18.32
N ALA A 348 -14.85 8.76 18.37
CA ALA A 348 -15.29 9.53 17.22
C ALA A 348 -14.22 9.55 16.13
N LEU A 349 -12.95 9.81 16.48
CA LEU A 349 -11.85 9.77 15.52
C LEU A 349 -11.76 8.42 14.79
N VAL A 350 -11.92 7.31 15.51
CA VAL A 350 -11.88 5.96 14.93
C VAL A 350 -13.04 5.71 13.96
N ASN A 351 -14.24 6.17 14.31
CA ASN A 351 -15.49 5.81 13.61
C ASN A 351 -16.02 6.89 12.66
N LEU A 352 -15.32 8.01 12.45
CA LEU A 352 -15.76 9.06 11.54
C LEU A 352 -14.98 9.01 10.23
N ASN A 353 -15.67 8.71 9.14
CA ASN A 353 -15.18 8.88 7.78
C ASN A 353 -16.08 9.85 7.02
N GLU A 354 -15.59 11.03 6.72
CA GLU A 354 -16.38 12.06 6.04
C GLU A 354 -16.83 11.62 4.64
N LYS A 355 -16.00 10.84 3.93
CA LYS A 355 -16.34 10.32 2.60
C LYS A 355 -17.56 9.42 2.68
N PHE A 356 -17.64 8.60 3.74
CA PHE A 356 -18.78 7.75 3.98
C PHE A 356 -20.06 8.56 4.21
N ASP A 357 -20.00 9.59 5.04
CA ASP A 357 -21.17 10.43 5.28
C ASP A 357 -21.69 11.09 3.99
N TYR A 358 -20.79 11.52 3.11
CA TYR A 358 -21.20 12.06 1.82
C TYR A 358 -21.90 11.01 0.94
N VAL A 359 -21.51 9.73 1.00
CA VAL A 359 -22.21 8.62 0.32
C VAL A 359 -23.65 8.56 0.81
N LEU A 360 -23.84 8.63 2.13
CA LEU A 360 -25.17 8.60 2.74
C LEU A 360 -26.03 9.79 2.28
N ASP A 361 -25.42 10.96 2.08
CA ASP A 361 -26.11 12.13 1.55
C ASP A 361 -26.48 11.97 0.07
N ILE A 362 -25.68 11.29 -0.77
CA ILE A 362 -26.09 10.92 -2.13
C ILE A 362 -27.33 10.05 -2.09
N GLU A 363 -27.29 8.95 -1.34
CA GLU A 363 -28.39 7.98 -1.29
C GLU A 363 -29.71 8.65 -0.91
N ARG A 364 -29.64 9.54 0.09
CA ARG A 364 -30.78 10.33 0.54
C ARG A 364 -31.26 11.33 -0.50
N ASN A 365 -30.35 12.11 -1.08
CA ASN A 365 -30.72 13.28 -1.88
C ASN A 365 -30.93 12.95 -3.37
N LEU A 366 -30.11 12.07 -3.94
CA LEU A 366 -30.14 11.68 -5.35
C LEU A 366 -31.08 10.49 -5.59
N LEU A 367 -30.95 9.44 -4.78
CA LEU A 367 -31.71 8.20 -5.00
C LEU A 367 -33.02 8.18 -4.22
N HIS A 368 -33.28 9.22 -3.40
CA HIS A 368 -34.44 9.32 -2.50
C HIS A 368 -34.59 8.09 -1.60
N ARG A 369 -33.47 7.45 -1.26
CA ARG A 369 -33.40 6.29 -0.39
C ARG A 369 -33.12 6.76 1.02
N ASP A 370 -34.04 6.50 1.93
CA ASP A 370 -33.76 6.63 3.36
C ASP A 370 -32.89 5.46 3.82
N MET A 371 -32.11 5.63 4.88
CA MET A 371 -31.15 4.66 5.43
C MET A 371 -31.77 3.29 5.68
N ALA A 372 -33.06 3.24 6.04
CA ALA A 372 -33.76 1.96 6.23
C ALA A 372 -34.17 1.27 4.91
N SER A 373 -34.24 1.98 3.78
CA SER A 373 -34.45 1.42 2.43
C SER A 373 -33.17 0.94 1.77
N ILE A 374 -32.04 1.49 2.15
CA ILE A 374 -30.73 1.04 1.69
C ILE A 374 -30.47 -0.42 2.11
N TRP A 375 -30.94 -0.81 3.30
CA TRP A 375 -30.86 -2.20 3.76
C TRP A 375 -31.93 -3.10 3.12
N ASN A 376 -32.75 -2.54 2.23
CA ASN A 376 -33.73 -3.26 1.44
C ASN A 376 -33.07 -3.83 0.18
N VAL A 377 -31.93 -4.50 0.36
CA VAL A 377 -31.21 -5.25 -0.67
C VAL A 377 -32.19 -6.23 -1.32
N THR A 378 -32.79 -5.85 -2.44
CA THR A 378 -33.44 -6.85 -3.29
C THR A 378 -32.38 -7.90 -3.64
N SER A 379 -32.80 -9.16 -3.71
CA SER A 379 -32.01 -10.38 -3.90
C SER A 379 -31.25 -10.44 -5.24
N SER A 380 -30.48 -9.41 -5.56
CA SER A 380 -29.84 -9.18 -6.85
C SER A 380 -28.34 -8.99 -6.72
N SER A 381 -27.75 -9.29 -5.56
CA SER A 381 -26.29 -9.13 -5.38
C SER A 381 -25.49 -10.12 -6.24
N GLY A 382 -26.15 -11.15 -6.80
CA GLY A 382 -25.50 -12.20 -7.59
C GLY A 382 -24.66 -13.15 -6.73
N ASP A 383 -24.46 -12.83 -5.46
CA ASP A 383 -23.83 -13.68 -4.46
C ASP A 383 -24.93 -14.48 -3.74
N VAL A 384 -25.08 -15.73 -4.15
CA VAL A 384 -26.10 -16.65 -3.65
C VAL A 384 -26.06 -16.80 -2.12
N GLU A 385 -24.90 -16.65 -1.48
CA GLU A 385 -24.78 -16.76 -0.02
C GLU A 385 -25.17 -15.46 0.69
N MET A 386 -24.86 -14.30 0.10
CA MET A 386 -25.33 -13.01 0.60
C MET A 386 -26.83 -12.83 0.38
N ASP A 387 -27.35 -13.23 -0.78
CA ASP A 387 -28.78 -13.21 -1.09
C ASP A 387 -29.54 -14.12 -0.11
N LYS A 388 -29.02 -15.30 0.24
CA LYS A 388 -29.61 -16.16 1.29
C LYS A 388 -29.61 -15.49 2.67
N ALA A 389 -28.56 -14.75 3.02
CA ALA A 389 -28.42 -14.11 4.32
C ALA A 389 -29.27 -12.83 4.47
N ILE A 390 -29.42 -12.05 3.40
CA ILE A 390 -30.05 -10.72 3.43
C ILE A 390 -31.53 -10.76 3.02
N THR A 391 -31.96 -11.69 2.16
CA THR A 391 -33.37 -11.79 1.70
C THR A 391 -34.41 -11.83 2.85
N PRO A 392 -34.21 -12.55 3.97
CA PRO A 392 -35.15 -12.52 5.11
C PRO A 392 -35.21 -11.15 5.81
N ILE A 393 -34.11 -10.39 5.78
CA ILE A 393 -34.00 -9.08 6.41
C ILE A 393 -34.90 -8.07 5.68
N VAL A 394 -34.78 -8.09 4.35
CA VAL A 394 -35.43 -7.22 3.35
C VAL A 394 -36.95 -7.38 3.37
N HIS A 395 -37.45 -8.61 3.39
CA HIS A 395 -38.88 -8.87 3.40
C HIS A 395 -39.59 -8.29 4.65
N THR A 396 -38.88 -8.22 5.78
CA THR A 396 -39.43 -7.74 7.05
C THR A 396 -39.44 -6.20 7.14
N LEU A 397 -38.42 -5.53 6.62
CA LEU A 397 -38.32 -4.06 6.63
C LEU A 397 -39.42 -3.41 5.78
N ASN A 398 -39.73 -4.01 4.62
CA ASN A 398 -40.83 -3.58 3.75
C ASN A 398 -42.21 -3.66 4.43
N THR A 399 -42.44 -4.70 5.24
CA THR A 399 -43.74 -4.94 5.87
C THR A 399 -44.06 -3.92 6.98
N ILE A 400 -43.03 -3.33 7.58
CA ILE A 400 -43.16 -2.38 8.70
C ILE A 400 -43.36 -0.96 8.20
N ARG A 401 -42.71 -0.61 7.09
CA ARG A 401 -42.79 0.74 6.52
C ARG A 401 -44.12 1.04 5.84
N ALA A 402 -44.75 0.02 5.25
CA ALA A 402 -46.12 0.12 4.77
C ALA A 402 -47.13 0.53 5.86
N LYS A 403 -46.73 0.50 7.15
CA LYS A 403 -47.58 0.86 8.29
C LYS A 403 -47.25 2.21 8.96
N GLN A 404 -46.21 2.95 8.54
CA GLN A 404 -45.69 4.10 9.33
C GLN A 404 -45.58 5.46 8.61
N GLN A 405 -46.19 5.68 7.43
CA GLN A 405 -46.16 7.03 6.83
C GLN A 405 -47.03 8.05 7.59
N LEU A 406 -46.38 9.05 8.21
CA LEU A 406 -46.92 10.38 8.59
C LEU A 406 -45.97 11.48 8.05
N PRO A 407 -46.46 12.69 7.70
CA PRO A 407 -45.74 13.61 6.80
C PRO A 407 -44.71 14.53 7.49
N ALA A 408 -43.54 14.63 6.86
CA ALA A 408 -42.35 15.36 7.31
C ALA A 408 -42.31 16.82 6.79
N ALA A 409 -43.02 17.73 7.45
CA ALA A 409 -43.09 19.14 7.02
C ALA A 409 -42.65 20.20 8.05
N ALA A 410 -41.88 19.87 9.09
CA ALA A 410 -41.69 20.79 10.22
C ALA A 410 -40.23 21.17 10.60
N ALA A 411 -39.20 20.85 9.80
CA ALA A 411 -37.81 21.04 10.23
C ALA A 411 -36.88 21.77 9.25
N ALA A 412 -37.41 22.68 8.42
CA ALA A 412 -36.63 23.40 7.39
C ALA A 412 -36.51 24.93 7.59
N GLU A 413 -36.93 25.48 8.74
CA GLU A 413 -36.80 26.92 9.03
C GLU A 413 -35.95 27.18 10.28
N SER A 414 -34.63 27.14 10.14
CA SER A 414 -33.73 28.08 10.83
C SER A 414 -32.29 27.76 10.46
N ILE A 415 -31.61 28.74 9.84
CA ILE A 415 -30.20 29.17 10.06
C ILE A 415 -29.71 29.79 8.74
N GLN A 416 -29.74 31.12 8.70
CA GLN A 416 -29.09 31.97 7.70
C GLN A 416 -28.25 33.02 8.46
N VAL A 417 -27.08 33.34 7.87
CA VAL A 417 -26.19 34.50 8.08
C VAL A 417 -25.19 34.47 9.26
N ALA A 418 -23.89 34.43 8.92
CA ALA A 418 -22.91 35.50 9.19
C ALA A 418 -21.51 35.10 8.66
N GLY A 419 -20.91 35.97 7.84
CA GLY A 419 -19.59 35.77 7.24
C GLY A 419 -18.45 36.51 7.95
N GLY A 420 -17.27 36.50 7.33
CA GLY A 420 -16.22 37.51 7.53
C GLY A 420 -14.82 37.00 7.88
N GLU A 421 -13.90 37.25 6.94
CA GLU A 421 -12.46 37.57 7.08
C GLU A 421 -11.39 36.46 7.26
N LEU A 422 -10.53 36.38 6.24
CA LEU A 422 -9.28 35.62 6.13
C LEU A 422 -8.12 36.38 6.79
N LEU A 423 -7.45 35.74 7.75
CA LEU A 423 -6.22 36.24 8.37
C LEU A 423 -5.00 35.49 7.83
N ASN A 424 -4.13 36.19 7.11
CA ASN A 424 -2.82 35.71 6.69
C ASN A 424 -1.82 35.85 7.86
N ILE A 425 -1.20 34.75 8.30
CA ILE A 425 -0.08 34.77 9.27
C ILE A 425 1.11 34.00 8.69
N ARG A 426 2.21 34.73 8.48
CA ARG A 426 3.56 34.18 8.22
C ARG A 426 4.15 33.67 9.53
N LEU A 427 4.67 32.44 9.54
CA LEU A 427 5.43 31.89 10.66
C LEU A 427 6.93 31.82 10.32
N ASN A 428 7.72 32.19 11.32
CA ASN A 428 9.18 32.30 11.32
C ASN A 428 9.84 30.96 11.64
N ASP A 429 10.88 30.61 10.89
CA ASP A 429 11.88 29.62 11.28
C ASP A 429 12.78 30.16 12.39
N LYS A 430 12.91 29.40 13.48
CA LYS A 430 14.10 29.33 14.33
C LYS A 430 14.01 28.14 15.27
N TYR A 431 15.18 27.57 15.56
CA TYR A 431 15.53 26.60 16.62
C TYR A 431 15.73 25.14 16.19
N PHE A 432 16.93 24.82 15.71
CA PHE A 432 17.79 23.76 16.29
C PHE A 432 19.27 24.06 15.97
N HIS A 433 19.96 24.75 16.89
CA HIS A 433 21.41 24.76 16.92
C HIS A 433 21.93 24.81 18.37
N ARG A 434 22.89 23.91 18.64
CA ARG A 434 23.81 23.77 19.79
C ARG A 434 23.28 23.16 21.10
N SER A 435 23.82 21.98 21.41
CA SER A 435 24.76 21.72 22.53
C SER A 435 25.24 20.25 22.40
N SER A 436 26.44 19.80 22.78
CA SER A 436 27.67 20.42 23.25
C SER A 436 28.80 19.40 23.12
N ARG A 437 29.99 19.86 22.72
CA ARG A 437 31.26 19.19 23.00
C ARG A 437 31.46 19.07 24.51
N ARG A 438 31.83 17.88 25.00
CA ARG A 438 32.82 17.76 26.09
C ARG A 438 33.56 16.43 25.99
N ALA A 439 34.88 16.55 25.97
CA ALA A 439 35.85 15.47 26.01
C ALA A 439 35.90 14.82 27.40
N GLY A 440 36.19 13.52 27.43
CA GLY A 440 36.51 12.78 28.66
C GLY A 440 36.93 11.34 28.38
N ASN A 441 38.24 11.13 28.25
CA ASN A 441 39.04 9.95 28.58
C ASN A 441 38.42 8.54 28.44
N GLU A 442 38.81 7.81 27.39
CA GLU A 442 38.84 6.34 27.40
C GLU A 442 40.29 5.83 27.44
N ALA A 443 40.58 5.06 28.49
CA ALA A 443 41.78 4.26 28.64
C ALA A 443 41.49 2.81 28.22
N SER A 444 42.39 2.30 27.37
CA SER A 444 42.82 0.91 27.21
C SER A 444 41.76 -0.22 27.14
N LEU A 445 41.48 -0.68 25.92
CA LEU A 445 41.37 -2.11 25.62
C LEU A 445 42.21 -2.42 24.37
N ALA A 446 43.34 -3.07 24.59
CA ALA A 446 44.27 -3.51 23.56
C ALA A 446 43.84 -4.89 23.02
N GLY A 447 43.52 -4.95 21.73
CA GLY A 447 43.23 -6.21 21.03
C GLY A 447 43.27 -6.05 19.51
N ARG A 448 44.45 -6.34 18.91
CA ARG A 448 44.73 -6.57 17.47
C ARG A 448 44.01 -5.66 16.44
N ARG A 449 44.52 -4.44 16.27
CA ARG A 449 44.32 -3.67 15.02
C ARG A 449 45.13 -4.29 13.88
N ARG A 450 44.46 -4.89 12.89
CA ARG A 450 45.02 -5.03 11.53
C ARG A 450 45.38 -3.63 11.04
N ARG A 451 46.63 -3.42 10.60
CA ARG A 451 47.04 -2.18 9.91
C ARG A 451 46.17 -2.04 8.65
N ARG A 452 45.16 -1.16 8.70
CA ARG A 452 44.47 -0.67 7.50
C ARG A 452 45.51 0.07 6.64
N PRO A 453 45.62 -0.23 5.33
CA PRO A 453 46.36 0.62 4.40
C PRO A 453 45.80 2.04 4.48
N GLN A 454 46.67 3.05 4.40
CA GLN A 454 46.24 4.44 4.23
C GLN A 454 45.36 4.51 2.98
N SER A 455 44.07 4.81 3.18
CA SER A 455 43.08 4.92 2.13
C SER A 455 43.55 5.93 1.09
N ALA A 456 43.56 5.51 -0.17
CA ALA A 456 43.62 6.38 -1.33
C ALA A 456 42.59 7.52 -1.18
N ALA A 457 42.91 8.70 -1.74
CA ALA A 457 42.07 9.90 -1.73
C ALA A 457 40.58 9.54 -1.83
N GLY A 458 39.82 9.85 -0.77
CA GLY A 458 38.43 9.40 -0.62
C GLY A 458 37.61 9.72 -1.85
N ALA A 459 37.02 8.69 -2.47
CA ALA A 459 36.11 8.88 -3.58
C ALA A 459 34.92 9.73 -3.11
N PHE A 460 34.80 10.94 -3.64
CA PHE A 460 33.68 11.83 -3.35
C PHE A 460 32.40 11.27 -4.00
N TRP A 461 31.30 11.28 -3.25
CA TRP A 461 29.97 11.00 -3.79
C TRP A 461 29.51 12.20 -4.63
N ASN A 462 29.15 11.93 -5.88
CA ASN A 462 28.40 12.88 -6.68
C ASN A 462 26.91 12.75 -6.33
N TYR A 463 26.25 13.87 -6.10
CA TYR A 463 24.83 13.94 -5.76
C TYR A 463 24.07 14.57 -6.92
N ASN A 464 23.09 13.85 -7.46
CA ASN A 464 22.21 14.37 -8.50
C ASN A 464 20.77 13.94 -8.19
N GLY A 465 20.05 14.79 -7.45
CA GLY A 465 18.74 14.45 -6.91
C GLY A 465 18.79 13.31 -5.89
N PRO A 466 17.86 12.33 -5.93
CA PRO A 466 17.85 11.21 -5.00
C PRO A 466 18.97 10.18 -5.25
N ILE A 467 19.64 10.24 -6.41
CA ILE A 467 20.68 9.27 -6.76
C ILE A 467 22.04 9.83 -6.35
N ARG A 468 22.85 8.95 -5.78
CA ARG A 468 24.27 9.24 -5.53
C ARG A 468 25.14 8.19 -6.18
N TRP A 469 26.27 8.61 -6.71
CA TRP A 469 27.21 7.70 -7.35
C TRP A 469 28.66 8.10 -7.13
N LYS A 470 29.55 7.12 -7.29
CA LYS A 470 31.00 7.34 -7.30
C LYS A 470 31.68 6.29 -8.17
N ILE A 471 32.93 6.55 -8.54
CA ILE A 471 33.82 5.54 -9.12
C ILE A 471 34.82 5.15 -8.03
N ASP A 472 34.80 3.88 -7.66
CA ASP A 472 35.62 3.29 -6.61
C ASP A 472 36.47 2.17 -7.23
N GLY A 473 37.76 2.46 -7.46
CA GLY A 473 38.64 1.56 -8.20
C GLY A 473 38.15 1.32 -9.63
N ASP A 474 37.89 0.06 -9.96
CA ASP A 474 37.40 -0.42 -11.27
C ASP A 474 35.87 -0.60 -11.31
N VAL A 475 35.14 -0.07 -10.32
CA VAL A 475 33.68 -0.19 -10.20
C VAL A 475 33.02 1.18 -10.07
N ALA A 476 31.97 1.42 -10.86
CA ALA A 476 31.03 2.51 -10.62
C ALA A 476 29.96 2.04 -9.61
N VAL A 477 29.84 2.71 -8.46
CA VAL A 477 28.80 2.41 -7.47
C VAL A 477 27.69 3.46 -7.61
N VAL A 478 26.46 3.02 -7.83
CA VAL A 478 25.28 3.87 -7.97
C VAL A 478 24.24 3.44 -6.95
N VAL A 479 23.80 4.36 -6.08
CA VAL A 479 22.74 4.10 -5.10
C VAL A 479 21.45 4.71 -5.62
N ILE A 480 20.43 3.86 -5.78
CA ILE A 480 19.09 4.25 -6.24
C ILE A 480 18.13 4.01 -5.07
N PRO A 481 17.86 5.01 -4.21
CA PRO A 481 17.07 4.80 -2.99
C PRO A 481 15.56 4.68 -3.24
N THR A 482 15.08 5.04 -4.44
CA THR A 482 13.68 4.92 -4.84
C THR A 482 13.57 5.13 -6.35
N PHE A 483 12.44 4.76 -6.97
CA PHE A 483 12.07 5.05 -8.37
C PHE A 483 10.97 6.14 -8.44
N LEU A 484 11.15 7.30 -7.81
CA LEU A 484 10.21 8.42 -7.85
C LEU A 484 10.30 9.21 -9.17
N ILE A 485 9.15 9.58 -9.72
CA ILE A 485 8.99 10.70 -10.64
C ILE A 485 8.79 11.94 -9.77
N GLN A 486 9.38 13.10 -10.10
CA GLN A 486 9.01 14.36 -9.44
C GLN A 486 7.60 14.74 -9.91
N PRO A 487 6.55 14.61 -9.09
CA PRO A 487 5.17 14.85 -9.53
C PRO A 487 4.80 16.34 -9.49
N ASP A 488 5.61 17.17 -8.84
CA ASP A 488 5.18 18.49 -8.35
C ASP A 488 5.46 19.65 -9.33
N GLN A 489 6.01 19.36 -10.50
CA GLN A 489 6.13 20.36 -11.56
C GLN A 489 4.94 20.15 -12.51
N PRO A 490 3.86 20.94 -12.40
CA PRO A 490 2.80 20.93 -13.41
C PRO A 490 3.46 21.07 -14.79
N ALA A 491 3.04 20.24 -15.75
CA ALA A 491 3.59 20.11 -17.12
C ALA A 491 3.59 21.41 -17.96
N THR A 492 3.28 22.55 -17.34
CA THR A 492 3.24 23.90 -17.91
C THR A 492 4.58 24.46 -18.37
N SER A 493 5.72 23.83 -18.03
CA SER A 493 7.00 24.19 -18.64
C SER A 493 7.45 23.09 -19.59
N ALA A 494 7.61 23.41 -20.89
CA ALA A 494 8.15 22.48 -21.88
C ALA A 494 9.58 21.96 -21.54
N ALA A 495 10.19 22.50 -20.48
CA ALA A 495 11.48 22.10 -19.91
C ALA A 495 11.39 21.13 -18.71
N SER A 496 10.22 20.89 -18.10
CA SER A 496 10.03 19.89 -17.02
C SER A 496 9.72 18.47 -17.52
N ASN A 497 9.91 18.26 -18.82
CA ASN A 497 9.77 17.01 -19.57
C ASN A 497 10.80 15.90 -19.22
N ASP A 498 11.53 16.05 -18.11
CA ASP A 498 12.54 15.13 -17.59
C ASP A 498 11.94 14.25 -16.46
N GLU A 499 10.77 13.65 -16.72
CA GLU A 499 10.04 12.74 -15.82
C GLU A 499 10.85 11.49 -15.40
N PHE A 500 12.00 11.26 -16.05
CA PHE A 500 12.89 10.12 -15.82
C PHE A 500 14.19 10.55 -15.16
N LEU A 501 14.12 11.11 -13.94
CA LEU A 501 15.26 11.65 -13.17
C LEU A 501 16.49 10.73 -13.14
N TYR A 502 16.32 9.42 -13.26
CA TYR A 502 17.39 8.43 -13.20
C TYR A 502 18.24 8.32 -14.45
N LEU A 503 17.63 8.45 -15.63
CA LEU A 503 18.34 8.15 -16.87
C LEU A 503 19.46 9.16 -17.19
N PRO A 504 19.26 10.48 -17.02
CA PRO A 504 20.36 11.45 -17.16
C PRO A 504 21.56 11.13 -16.25
N VAL A 505 21.29 10.72 -15.01
CA VAL A 505 22.35 10.34 -14.05
C VAL A 505 23.06 9.06 -14.50
N LEU A 506 22.34 8.06 -15.00
CA LEU A 506 22.97 6.84 -15.53
C LEU A 506 23.85 7.10 -16.76
N PHE A 507 23.50 8.08 -17.60
CA PHE A 507 24.35 8.54 -18.69
C PHE A 507 25.59 9.28 -18.19
N GLU A 508 25.43 10.16 -17.20
CA GLU A 508 26.55 10.85 -16.54
C GLU A 508 27.53 9.84 -15.93
N VAL A 509 27.03 8.82 -15.22
CA VAL A 509 27.83 7.73 -14.66
C VAL A 509 28.60 7.00 -15.76
N GLN A 510 27.95 6.64 -16.87
CA GLN A 510 28.62 5.95 -17.98
C GLN A 510 29.70 6.82 -18.62
N ARG A 511 29.46 8.12 -18.81
CA ARG A 511 30.45 9.07 -19.34
C ARG A 511 31.66 9.19 -18.40
N ALA A 512 31.43 9.34 -17.10
CA ALA A 512 32.48 9.40 -16.11
C ALA A 512 33.29 8.09 -16.07
N ALA A 513 32.62 6.94 -16.14
CA ALA A 513 33.24 5.63 -16.15
C ALA A 513 34.10 5.41 -17.42
N ARG A 514 33.61 5.84 -18.60
CA ARG A 514 34.37 5.86 -19.86
C ARG A 514 35.65 6.66 -19.76
N SER A 515 35.60 7.84 -19.16
CA SER A 515 36.80 8.68 -18.96
C SER A 515 37.88 8.03 -18.09
N ARG A 516 37.52 6.98 -17.32
CA ARG A 516 38.40 6.23 -16.42
C ARG A 516 38.58 4.77 -16.82
N ASN A 517 38.06 4.36 -17.98
CA ASN A 517 38.07 2.98 -18.46
C ASN A 517 37.45 1.96 -17.47
N VAL A 518 36.38 2.37 -16.77
CA VAL A 518 35.66 1.55 -15.78
C VAL A 518 34.44 0.91 -16.43
N THR A 519 34.41 -0.42 -16.53
CA THR A 519 33.31 -1.14 -17.23
C THR A 519 32.45 -2.00 -16.30
N ARG A 520 32.67 -1.94 -14.98
CA ARG A 520 31.85 -2.62 -13.97
C ARG A 520 30.97 -1.62 -13.27
N ILE A 521 29.70 -1.99 -13.03
CA ILE A 521 28.75 -1.16 -12.28
C ILE A 521 28.06 -1.98 -11.19
N LEU A 522 28.04 -1.43 -9.97
CA LEU A 522 27.28 -1.94 -8.83
C LEU A 522 26.10 -1.00 -8.57
N LEU A 523 24.89 -1.55 -8.67
CA LEU A 523 23.63 -0.86 -8.41
C LEU A 523 23.18 -1.23 -6.99
N ASP A 524 23.33 -0.29 -6.06
CA ASP A 524 22.79 -0.44 -4.70
C ASP A 524 21.32 -0.01 -4.67
N LEU A 525 20.47 -1.01 -4.49
CA LEU A 525 19.02 -0.94 -4.37
C LEU A 525 18.56 -1.22 -2.94
N SER A 526 19.48 -1.31 -1.97
CA SER A 526 19.08 -1.29 -0.56
C SER A 526 18.29 -0.03 -0.26
N ALA A 527 17.36 -0.15 0.69
CA ALA A 527 16.39 0.88 1.04
C ALA A 527 15.36 1.25 -0.04
N ASN A 528 15.49 0.74 -1.27
CA ASN A 528 14.55 1.05 -2.34
C ASN A 528 13.26 0.24 -2.22
N SER A 529 12.31 0.76 -1.43
CA SER A 529 10.99 0.13 -1.26
C SER A 529 10.12 0.11 -2.53
N GLY A 530 10.52 0.81 -3.60
CA GLY A 530 9.80 0.87 -4.87
C GLY A 530 9.73 2.28 -5.46
N GLY A 531 8.59 2.57 -6.10
CA GLY A 531 8.34 3.83 -6.80
C GLY A 531 7.45 3.61 -8.02
N TYR A 532 7.60 4.45 -9.03
CA TYR A 532 6.88 4.37 -10.28
C TYR A 532 7.51 3.31 -11.20
N VAL A 533 6.68 2.39 -11.65
CA VAL A 533 7.13 1.30 -12.53
C VAL A 533 7.67 1.83 -13.86
N ILE A 534 7.12 2.92 -14.40
CA ILE A 534 7.64 3.59 -15.60
C ILE A 534 9.13 3.98 -15.46
N SER A 535 9.54 4.49 -14.29
CA SER A 535 10.94 4.83 -14.01
C SER A 535 11.83 3.59 -13.94
N SER A 536 11.32 2.47 -13.42
CA SER A 536 12.05 1.20 -13.41
C SER A 536 12.26 0.63 -14.82
N MET A 537 11.27 0.76 -15.71
CA MET A 537 11.37 0.34 -17.11
C MET A 537 12.37 1.21 -17.88
N ALA A 538 12.38 2.52 -17.65
CA ALA A 538 13.37 3.43 -18.19
C ALA A 538 14.79 3.08 -17.74
N ALA A 539 14.97 2.75 -16.46
CA ALA A 539 16.26 2.29 -15.95
C ALA A 539 16.67 0.94 -16.57
N LEU A 540 15.74 -0.03 -16.72
CA LEU A 540 15.99 -1.30 -17.38
C LEU A 540 16.46 -1.09 -18.83
N TRP A 541 15.88 -0.14 -19.56
CA TRP A 541 16.27 0.18 -20.94
C TRP A 541 17.75 0.52 -21.10
N HIS A 542 18.40 1.08 -20.07
CA HIS A 542 19.83 1.38 -20.08
C HIS A 542 20.72 0.12 -20.07
N PHE A 543 20.21 -0.99 -19.54
CA PHE A 543 20.97 -2.22 -19.29
C PHE A 543 20.51 -3.43 -20.10
N VAL A 544 19.28 -3.40 -20.63
CA VAL A 544 18.64 -4.52 -21.32
C VAL A 544 18.43 -4.17 -22.79
N ASP A 545 18.85 -5.05 -23.69
CA ASP A 545 18.86 -4.77 -25.13
C ASP A 545 17.48 -4.95 -25.77
N SER A 546 16.75 -5.96 -25.32
CA SER A 546 15.48 -6.42 -25.88
C SER A 546 14.32 -5.60 -25.33
N PRO A 547 13.54 -4.89 -26.18
CA PRO A 547 12.29 -4.23 -25.79
C PRO A 547 11.34 -5.13 -24.99
N GLN A 548 11.25 -6.41 -25.35
CA GLN A 548 10.42 -7.40 -24.69
C GLN A 548 10.93 -7.74 -23.29
N ASP A 549 12.22 -7.58 -23.02
CA ASP A 549 12.76 -7.82 -21.68
C ASP A 549 12.69 -6.57 -20.80
N ILE A 550 12.37 -5.41 -21.38
CA ILE A 550 12.10 -4.17 -20.64
C ILE A 550 10.62 -4.10 -20.26
N CYS A 551 9.73 -4.32 -21.23
CA CYS A 551 8.29 -4.25 -21.02
C CYS A 551 7.76 -5.58 -20.49
N GLN A 552 7.63 -5.67 -19.16
CA GLN A 552 7.18 -6.87 -18.48
C GLN A 552 5.67 -7.12 -18.66
N PRO A 553 5.25 -8.38 -18.90
CA PRO A 553 3.85 -8.70 -19.05
C PRO A 553 3.09 -8.61 -17.71
N GLN A 554 1.84 -8.15 -17.79
CA GLN A 554 0.91 -8.07 -16.67
C GLN A 554 -0.43 -8.74 -16.98
N SER A 555 -1.19 -9.05 -15.93
CA SER A 555 -2.57 -9.53 -16.04
C SER A 555 -3.40 -9.04 -14.85
N LYS A 556 -4.70 -8.84 -15.06
CA LYS A 556 -5.68 -8.46 -14.04
C LYS A 556 -6.62 -9.63 -13.74
N HIS A 557 -7.10 -9.72 -12.50
CA HIS A 557 -8.19 -10.63 -12.17
C HIS A 557 -9.50 -10.14 -12.81
N MET A 558 -10.19 -11.03 -13.52
CA MET A 558 -11.38 -10.70 -14.31
C MET A 558 -12.57 -11.51 -13.82
N THR A 559 -13.27 -10.98 -12.82
CA THR A 559 -14.54 -11.55 -12.36
C THR A 559 -15.63 -11.38 -13.42
N GLN A 560 -16.74 -12.10 -13.24
CA GLN A 560 -17.93 -11.89 -14.07
C GLN A 560 -18.43 -10.44 -13.98
N HIS A 561 -18.33 -9.83 -12.79
CA HIS A 561 -18.68 -8.42 -12.58
C HIS A 561 -17.86 -7.50 -13.49
N TRP A 562 -16.53 -7.65 -13.51
CA TRP A 562 -15.66 -6.82 -14.37
C TRP A 562 -15.83 -7.09 -15.86
N GLN A 563 -16.11 -8.33 -16.26
CA GLN A 563 -16.43 -8.63 -17.66
C GLN A 563 -17.71 -7.91 -18.11
N LEU A 564 -18.76 -7.92 -17.27
CA LEU A 564 -20.00 -7.19 -17.53
C LEU A 564 -19.79 -5.67 -17.55
N TRP A 565 -18.95 -5.16 -16.65
CA TRP A 565 -18.55 -3.75 -16.61
C TRP A 565 -17.92 -3.31 -17.93
N VAL A 566 -16.88 -4.01 -18.37
CA VAL A 566 -16.17 -3.70 -19.63
C VAL A 566 -17.11 -3.80 -20.82
N GLN A 567 -17.96 -4.83 -20.87
CA GLN A 567 -18.96 -4.96 -21.93
C GLN A 567 -19.93 -3.77 -21.94
N SER A 568 -20.34 -3.27 -20.79
CA SER A 568 -21.38 -2.25 -20.67
C SER A 568 -20.87 -0.83 -20.93
N PHE A 569 -19.75 -0.46 -20.31
CA PHE A 569 -19.30 0.93 -20.29
C PHE A 569 -18.12 1.21 -21.21
N ALA A 570 -17.42 0.16 -21.63
CA ALA A 570 -16.18 0.32 -22.37
C ALA A 570 -16.32 -0.17 -23.82
N SER A 571 -16.51 -1.47 -24.07
CA SER A 571 -16.53 -2.03 -25.44
C SER A 571 -17.87 -1.94 -26.18
N HIS A 572 -19.01 -1.85 -25.47
CA HIS A 572 -20.34 -1.69 -26.09
C HIS A 572 -21.08 -0.46 -25.54
N TRP A 573 -20.35 0.65 -25.42
CA TRP A 573 -20.89 1.91 -24.92
C TRP A 573 -22.07 2.40 -25.76
N ASN A 574 -21.89 2.47 -27.09
CA ASN A 574 -22.90 3.01 -28.00
C ASN A 574 -24.17 2.17 -27.97
N GLU A 575 -24.05 0.84 -27.89
CA GLU A 575 -25.19 -0.07 -27.76
C GLU A 575 -25.93 0.15 -26.44
N SER A 576 -25.19 0.36 -25.34
CA SER A 576 -25.78 0.61 -24.02
C SER A 576 -26.50 1.96 -23.96
N VAL A 577 -25.94 3.00 -24.57
CA VAL A 577 -26.58 4.31 -24.72
C VAL A 577 -27.82 4.21 -25.61
N ALA A 578 -27.73 3.52 -26.75
CA ALA A 578 -28.87 3.32 -27.65
C ALA A 578 -30.04 2.58 -26.95
N ALA A 579 -29.73 1.58 -26.12
CA ALA A 579 -30.74 0.89 -25.31
C ALA A 579 -31.38 1.85 -24.29
N GLY A 580 -30.59 2.69 -23.63
CA GLY A 580 -31.06 3.75 -22.75
C GLY A 580 -32.02 4.70 -23.45
N ILE A 581 -31.59 5.30 -24.56
CA ILE A 581 -32.37 6.23 -25.37
C ILE A 581 -33.69 5.61 -25.81
N LYS A 582 -33.66 4.36 -26.26
CA LYS A 582 -34.87 3.62 -26.64
C LYS A 582 -35.83 3.42 -25.47
N SER A 583 -35.31 3.15 -24.28
CA SER A 583 -36.13 2.93 -23.07
C SER A 583 -36.77 4.20 -22.54
N ALA A 584 -36.09 5.35 -22.61
CA ALA A 584 -36.67 6.64 -22.23
C ALA A 584 -37.82 7.04 -23.17
N GLY A 585 -37.75 6.64 -24.44
CA GLY A 585 -38.75 7.02 -25.44
C GLY A 585 -38.50 8.41 -26.03
N GLU A 586 -39.00 8.61 -27.26
CA GLU A 586 -38.61 9.76 -28.07
C GLU A 586 -39.13 11.10 -27.53
N GLU A 587 -40.33 11.11 -26.92
CA GLU A 587 -40.95 12.30 -26.36
C GLU A 587 -40.29 12.73 -25.03
N GLU A 588 -39.93 11.77 -24.18
CA GLU A 588 -39.29 12.07 -22.88
C GLU A 588 -37.87 12.59 -23.06
N LEU A 589 -37.07 11.98 -23.96
CA LEU A 589 -35.70 12.42 -24.20
C LEU A 589 -35.61 13.84 -24.77
N GLY A 590 -36.65 14.29 -25.48
CA GLY A 590 -36.77 15.66 -25.96
C GLY A 590 -37.47 16.61 -24.99
N SER A 591 -37.89 16.17 -23.81
CA SER A 591 -38.68 16.94 -22.84
C SER A 591 -37.78 17.71 -21.87
N MET A 592 -37.96 19.03 -21.73
CA MET A 592 -37.16 19.84 -20.79
C MET A 592 -37.30 19.42 -19.33
N PRO A 593 -38.51 19.11 -18.80
CA PRO A 593 -38.63 18.58 -17.44
C PRO A 593 -37.74 17.36 -17.16
N PHE A 594 -37.77 16.38 -18.07
CA PHE A 594 -36.93 15.18 -17.97
C PHE A 594 -35.44 15.53 -18.03
N LEU A 595 -35.03 16.36 -18.99
CA LEU A 595 -33.62 16.75 -19.14
C LEU A 595 -33.12 17.57 -17.95
N ARG A 596 -33.92 18.49 -17.40
CA ARG A 596 -33.56 19.25 -16.19
C ARG A 596 -33.37 18.33 -14.99
N GLU A 597 -34.22 17.31 -14.83
CA GLU A 597 -34.06 16.30 -13.78
C GLU A 597 -32.73 15.56 -13.96
N LYS A 598 -32.47 14.98 -15.14
CA LYS A 598 -31.24 14.20 -15.38
C LYS A 598 -29.98 15.03 -15.27
N PHE A 599 -29.93 16.25 -15.79
CA PHE A 599 -28.75 17.11 -15.61
C PHE A 599 -28.60 17.59 -14.16
N ASN A 600 -29.69 17.68 -13.38
CA ASN A 600 -29.57 17.93 -11.95
C ASN A 600 -28.98 16.73 -11.20
N ASP A 601 -29.32 15.50 -11.59
CA ASP A 601 -28.69 14.28 -11.06
C ASP A 601 -27.17 14.32 -11.32
N LEU A 602 -26.76 14.65 -12.55
CA LEU A 602 -25.35 14.80 -12.92
C LEU A 602 -24.65 15.90 -12.10
N ARG A 603 -25.34 17.03 -11.87
CA ARG A 603 -24.82 18.12 -11.04
C ARG A 603 -24.55 17.66 -9.60
N ILE A 604 -25.44 16.84 -9.02
CA ILE A 604 -25.26 16.27 -7.68
C ILE A 604 -24.05 15.34 -7.67
N LEU A 605 -23.91 14.47 -8.67
CA LEU A 605 -22.77 13.55 -8.80
C LEU A 605 -21.43 14.30 -8.82
N TYR A 606 -21.30 15.36 -9.62
CA TYR A 606 -20.04 16.12 -9.69
C TYR A 606 -19.73 16.91 -8.42
N LYS A 607 -20.75 17.50 -7.77
CA LYS A 607 -20.55 18.15 -6.46
C LYS A 607 -20.03 17.16 -5.43
N TYR A 608 -20.58 15.95 -5.42
CA TYR A 608 -20.09 14.90 -4.52
C TYR A 608 -18.68 14.44 -4.88
N ALA A 609 -18.39 14.20 -6.16
CA ALA A 609 -17.07 13.80 -6.64
C ALA A 609 -15.98 14.76 -6.15
N SER A 610 -16.26 16.07 -6.17
CA SER A 610 -15.36 17.12 -5.67
C SER A 610 -14.98 16.98 -4.19
N HIS A 611 -15.83 16.34 -3.38
CA HIS A 611 -15.61 16.13 -1.95
C HIS A 611 -14.93 14.80 -1.63
N ILE A 612 -15.24 13.74 -2.38
CA ILE A 612 -14.71 12.39 -2.10
C ILE A 612 -13.40 12.07 -2.82
N ILE A 613 -13.11 12.78 -3.92
CA ILE A 613 -11.92 12.60 -4.75
C ILE A 613 -11.12 13.92 -4.78
N PRO A 614 -10.36 14.26 -3.72
CA PRO A 614 -9.58 15.50 -3.68
C PRO A 614 -8.55 15.64 -4.82
N ALA A 615 -8.20 14.53 -5.48
CA ALA A 615 -7.29 14.54 -6.62
C ALA A 615 -7.88 15.25 -7.85
N PHE A 616 -9.21 15.28 -7.98
CA PHE A 616 -9.91 15.92 -9.08
C PHE A 616 -10.06 17.44 -8.84
N GLY A 617 -9.86 17.91 -7.60
CA GLY A 617 -10.06 19.33 -7.32
C GLY A 617 -11.52 19.75 -7.56
N ASP A 618 -11.69 20.90 -8.20
CA ASP A 618 -12.98 21.57 -8.39
C ASP A 618 -13.61 21.19 -9.74
N PHE A 619 -14.87 20.72 -9.68
CA PHE A 619 -15.70 20.36 -10.85
C PHE A 619 -16.42 21.57 -11.49
N SER A 620 -15.94 22.80 -11.29
CA SER A 620 -16.61 24.01 -11.79
C SER A 620 -16.71 24.07 -13.30
N SER A 621 -15.75 23.50 -14.05
CA SER A 621 -15.87 23.34 -15.51
C SER A 621 -17.05 22.46 -15.89
N GLU A 622 -17.28 21.40 -15.13
CA GLU A 622 -18.31 20.41 -15.37
C GLU A 622 -19.68 20.96 -15.01
N LEU A 623 -19.77 21.66 -13.90
CA LEU A 623 -20.97 22.35 -13.47
C LEU A 623 -21.36 23.46 -14.44
N ARG A 624 -20.40 24.25 -14.94
CA ARG A 624 -20.67 25.27 -15.98
C ARG A 624 -21.16 24.64 -17.29
N TRP A 625 -20.51 23.58 -17.75
CA TRP A 625 -20.93 22.88 -18.97
C TRP A 625 -22.35 22.33 -18.86
N ILE A 626 -22.77 21.83 -17.69
CA ILE A 626 -24.15 21.41 -17.44
C ILE A 626 -25.11 22.59 -17.66
N ASP A 627 -24.81 23.75 -17.10
CA ASP A 627 -25.66 24.93 -17.18
C ASP A 627 -25.74 25.47 -18.62
N ASP A 628 -24.60 25.61 -19.30
CA ASP A 628 -24.50 26.04 -20.69
C ASP A 628 -25.22 25.06 -21.64
N THR A 629 -25.10 23.75 -21.38
CA THR A 629 -25.76 22.70 -22.17
C THR A 629 -27.27 22.76 -22.00
N LEU A 630 -27.77 22.93 -20.78
CA LEU A 630 -29.20 23.06 -20.52
C LEU A 630 -29.79 24.31 -21.20
N GLU A 631 -29.12 25.45 -21.09
CA GLU A 631 -29.53 26.69 -21.78
C GLU A 631 -29.55 26.51 -23.30
N GLY A 632 -28.53 25.84 -23.86
CA GLY A 632 -28.46 25.51 -25.27
C GLY A 632 -29.63 24.61 -25.72
N LEU A 633 -29.98 23.61 -24.92
CA LEU A 633 -31.09 22.68 -25.22
C LEU A 633 -32.45 23.39 -25.17
N GLU A 634 -32.68 24.35 -24.27
CA GLU A 634 -33.96 25.07 -24.15
C GLU A 634 -34.39 25.80 -25.43
N ASN A 635 -33.43 26.23 -26.23
CA ASN A 635 -33.67 26.97 -27.48
C ASN A 635 -33.92 26.07 -28.70
N LEU A 636 -33.84 24.74 -28.54
CA LEU A 636 -33.96 23.77 -29.63
C LEU A 636 -35.37 23.17 -29.70
N SER A 637 -35.80 22.79 -30.91
CA SER A 637 -37.02 21.99 -31.08
C SER A 637 -36.89 20.62 -30.41
N LEU A 638 -38.00 19.93 -30.14
CA LEU A 638 -37.99 18.61 -29.50
C LEU A 638 -37.07 17.61 -30.23
N LYS A 639 -37.10 17.62 -31.57
CA LYS A 639 -36.28 16.74 -32.42
C LYS A 639 -34.80 17.10 -32.35
N GLU A 640 -34.47 18.39 -32.37
CA GLU A 640 -33.10 18.87 -32.27
C GLU A 640 -32.51 18.62 -30.88
N ARG A 641 -33.30 18.81 -29.82
CA ARG A 641 -32.90 18.47 -28.44
C ARG A 641 -32.55 17.00 -28.31
N ARG A 642 -33.42 16.11 -28.80
CA ARG A 642 -33.17 14.67 -28.81
C ARG A 642 -31.83 14.35 -29.47
N TYR A 643 -31.61 14.89 -30.68
CA TYR A 643 -30.39 14.65 -31.43
C TYR A 643 -29.15 15.17 -30.68
N ALA A 644 -29.25 16.34 -30.06
CA ALA A 644 -28.18 16.91 -29.25
C ALA A 644 -27.85 16.03 -28.03
N VAL A 645 -28.87 15.55 -27.31
CA VAL A 645 -28.69 14.66 -26.14
C VAL A 645 -28.10 13.31 -26.55
N GLU A 646 -28.58 12.71 -27.64
CA GLU A 646 -28.01 11.48 -28.19
C GLU A 646 -26.52 11.66 -28.52
N ARG A 647 -26.16 12.77 -29.17
CA ARG A 647 -24.76 13.10 -29.46
C ARG A 647 -23.94 13.23 -28.17
N ILE A 648 -24.44 13.98 -27.18
CA ILE A 648 -23.77 14.19 -25.89
C ILE A 648 -23.46 12.84 -25.22
N LEU A 649 -24.43 11.92 -25.19
CA LEU A 649 -24.27 10.61 -24.56
C LEU A 649 -23.32 9.70 -25.35
N MET A 650 -23.49 9.61 -26.67
CA MET A 650 -22.66 8.76 -27.53
C MET A 650 -21.19 9.18 -27.51
N ASN A 651 -20.94 10.49 -27.54
CA ASN A 651 -19.59 11.06 -27.54
C ASN A 651 -19.01 11.28 -26.14
N ARG A 652 -19.78 10.99 -25.09
CA ARG A 652 -19.39 11.20 -23.68
C ARG A 652 -19.05 12.66 -23.37
N GLU A 653 -19.71 13.61 -24.03
CA GLU A 653 -19.45 15.06 -23.88
C GLU A 653 -19.72 15.56 -22.44
N PHE A 654 -20.45 14.78 -21.64
CA PHE A 654 -20.72 15.07 -20.23
C PHE A 654 -19.53 14.82 -19.31
N ILE A 655 -18.48 14.14 -19.77
CA ILE A 655 -17.20 13.99 -19.07
C ILE A 655 -16.17 14.77 -19.89
N HIS A 656 -15.78 15.95 -19.42
CA HIS A 656 -14.83 16.83 -20.09
C HIS A 656 -13.79 17.36 -19.09
N GLY A 657 -12.83 18.13 -19.62
CA GLY A 657 -11.72 18.65 -18.82
C GLY A 657 -10.71 17.56 -18.46
N ASP A 658 -9.87 17.88 -17.48
CA ASP A 658 -8.76 17.03 -17.04
C ASP A 658 -9.25 15.69 -16.45
N HIS A 659 -10.50 15.63 -15.98
CA HIS A 659 -11.11 14.41 -15.42
C HIS A 659 -11.52 13.38 -16.47
N ALA A 660 -11.74 13.80 -17.72
CA ALA A 660 -12.20 12.92 -18.78
C ALA A 660 -11.20 11.82 -19.10
N GLU A 661 -9.91 12.17 -19.15
CA GLU A 661 -8.84 11.21 -19.42
C GLU A 661 -8.70 10.16 -18.31
N GLU A 662 -9.08 10.51 -17.08
CA GLU A 662 -8.96 9.62 -15.93
C GLU A 662 -10.17 8.68 -15.76
N ILE A 663 -11.39 9.17 -16.03
CA ILE A 663 -12.62 8.39 -15.85
C ILE A 663 -12.98 7.62 -17.12
N SER A 664 -12.87 8.25 -18.29
CA SER A 664 -13.37 7.72 -19.56
C SER A 664 -12.51 8.22 -20.73
N PRO A 665 -11.25 7.82 -20.81
CA PRO A 665 -10.42 8.13 -21.98
C PRO A 665 -11.01 7.49 -23.24
N PRO A 666 -10.64 7.98 -24.43
CA PRO A 666 -11.07 7.40 -25.70
C PRO A 666 -10.83 5.88 -25.72
N GLY A 667 -11.90 5.11 -25.93
CA GLY A 667 -11.84 3.65 -26.02
C GLY A 667 -11.85 2.88 -24.70
N GLY A 668 -12.00 3.53 -23.53
CA GLY A 668 -12.05 2.82 -22.25
C GLY A 668 -12.97 3.43 -21.20
N TRP A 669 -12.96 2.84 -20.00
CA TRP A 669 -13.75 3.28 -18.85
C TRP A 669 -13.07 2.79 -17.57
N TYR A 670 -12.85 3.68 -16.61
CA TYR A 670 -12.17 3.37 -15.37
C TYR A 670 -12.82 2.16 -14.66
N PRO A 671 -12.06 1.21 -14.07
CA PRO A 671 -10.60 1.15 -13.94
C PRO A 671 -9.90 0.38 -15.09
N PHE A 672 -10.58 0.18 -16.22
CA PHE A 672 -10.04 -0.52 -17.38
C PHE A 672 -9.76 0.47 -18.51
N LEU A 673 -8.60 1.11 -18.41
CA LEU A 673 -8.16 2.12 -19.36
C LEU A 673 -7.35 1.47 -20.50
N PRO A 674 -7.47 1.93 -21.76
CA PRO A 674 -6.85 1.24 -22.90
C PRO A 674 -5.33 1.37 -22.92
N HIS A 675 -4.80 2.48 -22.39
CA HIS A 675 -3.37 2.73 -22.29
C HIS A 675 -2.67 1.85 -21.24
N GLU A 676 -3.43 1.17 -20.36
CA GLU A 676 -2.87 0.29 -19.34
C GLU A 676 -2.48 -1.09 -19.88
N LEU A 677 -3.11 -1.61 -20.95
CA LEU A 677 -2.84 -2.96 -21.48
C LEU A 677 -3.19 -3.12 -22.97
N LEU A 678 -2.23 -2.94 -23.86
CA LEU A 678 -2.34 -3.21 -25.31
C LEU A 678 -0.96 -3.26 -25.96
N ALA A 679 -0.36 -4.45 -25.95
CA ALA A 679 0.53 -4.83 -27.03
C ALA A 679 0.19 -6.26 -27.42
N SER A 680 -0.94 -6.44 -28.11
CA SER A 680 -1.14 -7.66 -28.89
C SER A 680 0.12 -7.90 -29.70
N SER A 681 0.67 -9.11 -29.58
CA SER A 681 1.97 -9.52 -30.13
C SER A 681 2.40 -8.71 -31.36
N PRO A 682 3.63 -8.15 -31.40
CA PRO A 682 4.13 -7.36 -32.54
C PRO A 682 4.05 -8.10 -33.89
N SER A 683 3.85 -9.42 -33.88
CA SER A 683 3.63 -10.23 -35.07
C SER A 683 2.26 -10.09 -35.73
N SER A 684 1.23 -9.57 -35.05
CA SER A 684 -0.14 -9.59 -35.56
C SER A 684 -0.54 -8.38 -36.42
N GLY A 685 0.18 -7.26 -36.31
CA GLY A 685 -0.01 -6.06 -37.15
C GLY A 685 -1.42 -5.43 -37.11
N LYS A 686 -2.30 -5.90 -36.22
CA LYS A 686 -3.64 -5.36 -36.01
C LYS A 686 -3.67 -4.75 -34.62
N SER A 687 -4.17 -3.52 -34.49
CA SER A 687 -4.61 -3.05 -33.19
C SER A 687 -5.72 -4.00 -32.76
N ALA A 688 -5.47 -4.84 -31.75
CA ALA A 688 -6.54 -5.61 -31.14
C ALA A 688 -7.67 -4.65 -30.75
N ASP A 689 -8.93 -5.09 -30.80
CA ASP A 689 -10.01 -4.38 -30.11
C ASP A 689 -9.53 -4.09 -28.70
N GLN A 690 -9.44 -2.81 -28.36
CA GLN A 690 -8.60 -2.25 -27.29
C GLN A 690 -8.90 -2.80 -25.87
N LEU A 691 -9.97 -3.58 -25.73
CA LEU A 691 -10.44 -4.16 -24.48
C LEU A 691 -10.76 -5.65 -24.59
N SER A 692 -10.47 -6.27 -25.74
CA SER A 692 -10.76 -7.68 -25.99
C SER A 692 -10.05 -8.63 -25.02
N GLU A 693 -8.91 -8.20 -24.47
CA GLU A 693 -8.16 -8.92 -23.44
C GLU A 693 -8.90 -9.03 -22.10
N TYR A 694 -9.81 -8.09 -21.83
CA TYR A 694 -10.68 -8.10 -20.65
C TYR A 694 -12.00 -8.84 -20.92
N THR A 695 -12.52 -8.78 -22.15
CA THR A 695 -13.80 -9.46 -22.50
C THR A 695 -13.64 -10.94 -22.81
N HIS A 696 -12.41 -11.44 -22.99
CA HIS A 696 -12.10 -12.86 -23.22
C HIS A 696 -11.06 -13.37 -22.22
N PRO A 697 -11.37 -13.37 -20.92
CA PRO A 697 -10.39 -13.75 -19.92
C PRO A 697 -10.01 -15.23 -20.05
N ARG A 698 -8.78 -15.54 -19.66
CA ARG A 698 -8.26 -16.89 -19.55
C ARG A 698 -8.66 -17.49 -18.22
N ARG A 699 -9.35 -18.61 -18.28
CA ARG A 699 -9.64 -19.43 -17.10
C ARG A 699 -8.40 -20.25 -16.72
N LEU A 700 -7.80 -19.91 -15.59
CA LEU A 700 -6.61 -20.56 -15.07
C LEU A 700 -6.94 -21.31 -13.78
N ARG A 701 -6.32 -22.47 -13.60
CA ARG A 701 -6.45 -23.28 -12.38
C ARG A 701 -5.35 -22.88 -11.40
N TRP A 702 -5.72 -22.38 -10.24
CA TRP A 702 -4.79 -22.05 -9.16
C TRP A 702 -5.18 -22.89 -7.96
N GLY A 703 -4.49 -24.02 -7.78
CA GLY A 703 -4.88 -24.97 -6.76
C GLY A 703 -6.17 -25.75 -7.10
N PRO A 704 -7.09 -25.90 -6.14
CA PRO A 704 -8.36 -26.61 -6.37
C PRO A 704 -9.38 -25.76 -7.14
N GLN A 705 -9.18 -24.45 -7.27
CA GLN A 705 -10.16 -23.52 -7.85
C GLN A 705 -9.71 -23.01 -9.22
N TYR A 706 -10.70 -22.60 -10.03
CA TYR A 706 -10.48 -21.88 -11.27
C TYR A 706 -10.83 -20.41 -11.05
N SER A 707 -10.03 -19.52 -11.63
CA SER A 707 -10.33 -18.10 -11.70
C SER A 707 -9.97 -17.55 -13.08
N GLU A 708 -10.58 -16.42 -13.41
CA GLU A 708 -10.48 -15.80 -14.72
C GLU A 708 -9.58 -14.58 -14.65
N TYR A 709 -8.72 -14.42 -15.64
CA TYR A 709 -7.72 -13.38 -15.70
C TYR A 709 -7.63 -12.81 -17.09
N SER A 710 -7.28 -11.53 -17.22
CA SER A 710 -7.01 -10.94 -18.53
C SER A 710 -5.87 -11.70 -19.20
N ILE A 711 -5.78 -11.59 -20.53
CA ILE A 711 -4.60 -12.09 -21.25
C ILE A 711 -3.35 -11.38 -20.69
N GLN A 712 -2.23 -12.12 -20.63
CA GLN A 712 -0.95 -11.53 -20.24
C GLN A 712 -0.45 -10.63 -21.38
N GLY A 713 -0.28 -9.35 -21.10
CA GLY A 713 0.11 -8.34 -22.09
C GLY A 713 1.16 -7.37 -21.54
N ASP A 714 1.98 -6.79 -22.42
CA ASP A 714 2.90 -5.72 -22.02
C ASP A 714 2.11 -4.43 -21.78
N TRP A 715 2.63 -3.57 -20.90
CA TRP A 715 2.15 -2.20 -20.77
C TRP A 715 2.37 -1.41 -22.07
N THR A 716 1.29 -0.86 -22.61
CA THR A 716 1.32 -0.08 -23.85
C THR A 716 2.21 1.13 -23.72
N PHE A 717 2.03 1.88 -22.62
CA PHE A 717 2.85 3.05 -22.37
C PHE A 717 4.35 2.69 -22.31
N CYS A 718 4.74 1.46 -21.92
CA CYS A 718 6.13 1.04 -22.01
C CYS A 718 6.62 1.10 -23.47
N ARG A 719 5.86 0.53 -24.40
CA ARG A 719 6.23 0.46 -25.82
C ARG A 719 6.05 1.77 -26.57
N GLU A 720 4.97 2.48 -26.30
CA GLU A 720 4.56 3.67 -27.03
C GLU A 720 5.17 4.96 -26.46
N GLU A 721 5.42 5.01 -25.16
CA GLU A 721 5.96 6.20 -24.49
C GLU A 721 7.39 5.95 -24.00
N VAL A 722 7.64 4.94 -23.17
CA VAL A 722 8.95 4.75 -22.52
C VAL A 722 10.03 4.46 -23.55
N LEU A 723 9.90 3.40 -24.35
CA LEU A 723 10.97 3.00 -25.28
C LEU A 723 11.35 4.10 -26.28
N PRO A 724 10.40 4.78 -26.97
CA PRO A 724 10.73 5.85 -27.90
C PRO A 724 11.32 7.06 -27.17
N ARG A 725 10.77 7.42 -26.00
CA ARG A 725 11.25 8.53 -25.19
C ARG A 725 12.67 8.31 -24.69
N MET A 726 13.02 7.09 -24.27
CA MET A 726 14.39 6.81 -23.80
C MET A 726 15.42 7.00 -24.92
N ALA A 727 15.08 6.60 -26.15
CA ALA A 727 15.94 6.83 -27.31
C ALA A 727 16.08 8.33 -27.67
N GLU A 728 15.03 9.13 -27.46
CA GLU A 728 15.10 10.58 -27.61
C GLU A 728 15.98 11.22 -26.53
N ILE A 729 15.74 10.90 -25.25
CA ILE A 729 16.51 11.40 -24.11
C ILE A 729 17.99 11.06 -24.28
N GLN A 730 18.31 9.83 -24.68
CA GLN A 730 19.68 9.39 -24.98
C GLN A 730 20.35 10.29 -26.01
N ARG A 731 19.72 10.50 -27.17
CA ARG A 731 20.28 11.34 -28.25
C ARG A 731 20.53 12.79 -27.80
N ARG A 732 19.69 13.30 -26.91
CA ARG A 732 19.77 14.67 -26.39
C ARG A 732 20.85 14.83 -25.31
N ILE A 733 20.94 13.89 -24.37
CA ILE A 733 21.75 14.02 -23.15
C ILE A 733 23.15 13.43 -23.30
N ASP A 734 23.27 12.25 -23.91
CA ASP A 734 24.55 11.60 -24.15
C ASP A 734 24.54 10.91 -25.51
N PRO A 735 24.79 11.66 -26.61
CA PRO A 735 24.83 11.09 -27.96
C PRO A 735 25.95 10.04 -28.11
N GLU A 736 26.96 10.11 -27.24
CA GLU A 736 28.05 9.13 -27.19
C GLU A 736 27.71 7.89 -26.34
N TRP A 737 26.53 7.81 -25.71
CA TRP A 737 26.13 6.65 -24.91
C TRP A 737 26.33 5.35 -25.69
N GLN A 738 26.89 4.35 -25.01
CA GLN A 738 27.19 3.05 -25.60
C GLN A 738 26.30 1.99 -24.96
N ARG A 739 25.38 1.44 -25.76
CA ARG A 739 24.62 0.25 -25.39
C ARG A 739 25.60 -0.91 -25.14
N GLY A 740 25.42 -1.62 -24.03
CA GLY A 740 26.30 -2.74 -23.65
C GLY A 740 27.70 -2.33 -23.18
N TYR A 741 27.92 -1.05 -22.84
CA TYR A 741 29.21 -0.58 -22.29
C TYR A 741 29.64 -1.34 -21.02
N TRP A 742 28.68 -1.62 -20.14
CA TRP A 742 28.94 -2.30 -18.88
C TRP A 742 29.21 -3.79 -19.14
N SER A 743 30.46 -4.20 -18.93
CA SER A 743 30.89 -5.59 -19.13
C SER A 743 30.40 -6.52 -18.03
N LYS A 744 30.22 -5.98 -16.81
CA LYS A 744 29.66 -6.69 -15.67
C LYS A 744 28.74 -5.75 -14.88
N ILE A 745 27.56 -6.24 -14.54
CA ILE A 745 26.57 -5.53 -13.72
C ILE A 745 26.36 -6.34 -12.44
N ALA A 746 26.33 -5.67 -11.30
CA ALA A 746 25.93 -6.25 -10.03
C ALA A 746 24.78 -5.45 -9.42
N ILE A 747 23.90 -6.14 -8.71
CA ILE A 747 22.85 -5.51 -7.90
C ILE A 747 23.07 -5.87 -6.44
N LEU A 748 22.86 -4.92 -5.54
CA LEU A 748 22.92 -5.12 -4.09
C LEU A 748 21.59 -4.71 -3.47
N THR A 749 21.05 -5.55 -2.60
CA THR A 749 19.75 -5.32 -1.95
C THR A 749 19.77 -5.86 -0.52
N ASP A 750 18.99 -5.25 0.38
CA ASP A 750 18.66 -5.77 1.71
C ASP A 750 17.45 -6.71 1.67
N GLY A 751 16.94 -7.01 0.48
CA GLY A 751 15.71 -7.76 0.28
C GLY A 751 14.44 -6.93 0.46
N GLY A 752 14.53 -5.64 0.81
CA GLY A 752 13.42 -4.69 0.86
C GLY A 752 13.02 -4.11 -0.50
N CYS A 753 13.73 -4.47 -1.57
CA CYS A 753 13.49 -4.04 -2.94
C CYS A 753 12.10 -4.47 -3.45
N GLY A 754 11.11 -3.59 -3.31
CA GLY A 754 9.70 -3.83 -3.62
C GLY A 754 9.21 -3.07 -4.86
N SER A 755 7.98 -3.35 -5.28
CA SER A 755 7.30 -2.67 -6.39
C SER A 755 8.18 -2.45 -7.65
N ALA A 756 8.33 -1.21 -8.11
CA ALA A 756 9.18 -0.82 -9.24
C ALA A 756 10.66 -1.28 -9.07
N CYS A 757 11.19 -1.28 -7.84
CA CYS A 757 12.53 -1.81 -7.58
C CYS A 757 12.60 -3.31 -7.88
N SER A 758 11.61 -4.08 -7.41
CA SER A 758 11.52 -5.51 -7.69
C SER A 758 11.53 -5.77 -9.19
N MET A 759 10.74 -5.02 -9.97
CA MET A 759 10.72 -5.16 -11.43
C MET A 759 12.09 -4.90 -12.06
N PHE A 760 12.79 -3.85 -11.64
CA PHE A 760 14.14 -3.55 -12.13
C PHE A 760 15.18 -4.62 -11.73
N ALA A 761 15.24 -4.96 -10.44
CA ALA A 761 16.20 -5.92 -9.90
C ALA A 761 16.00 -7.32 -10.49
N MET A 762 14.74 -7.78 -10.56
CA MET A 762 14.39 -9.08 -11.11
C MET A 762 14.56 -9.13 -12.62
N GLY A 763 14.27 -8.04 -13.32
CA GLY A 763 14.66 -7.82 -14.72
C GLY A 763 16.11 -8.21 -14.96
N LEU A 764 17.02 -7.52 -14.28
CA LEU A 764 18.45 -7.74 -14.48
C LEU A 764 18.90 -9.15 -14.06
N GLN A 765 18.39 -9.68 -12.94
CA GLN A 765 18.77 -10.99 -12.46
C GLN A 765 18.27 -12.12 -13.36
N LEU A 766 16.97 -12.15 -13.67
CA LEU A 766 16.33 -13.28 -14.37
C LEU A 766 16.74 -13.35 -15.85
N TYR A 767 17.07 -12.22 -16.47
CA TYR A 767 17.66 -12.21 -17.82
C TYR A 767 19.17 -12.48 -17.83
N GLY A 768 19.77 -12.77 -16.67
CA GLY A 768 21.21 -13.04 -16.53
C GLY A 768 22.09 -11.85 -16.90
N LYS A 769 21.56 -10.62 -16.77
CA LYS A 769 22.28 -9.37 -17.04
C LYS A 769 23.09 -8.89 -15.83
N ALA A 770 22.69 -9.26 -14.61
CA ALA A 770 23.39 -8.86 -13.39
C ALA A 770 23.59 -9.98 -12.36
N THR A 771 24.72 -9.90 -11.65
CA THR A 771 24.98 -10.70 -10.46
C THR A 771 24.34 -10.05 -9.24
N ALA A 772 23.31 -10.69 -8.72
CA ALA A 772 22.64 -10.27 -7.50
C ALA A 772 23.35 -10.65 -6.18
N TYR A 773 23.49 -9.66 -5.31
CA TYR A 773 23.99 -9.77 -3.95
C TYR A 773 22.91 -9.32 -2.96
N THR A 774 22.78 -10.05 -1.85
CA THR A 774 21.99 -9.61 -0.70
C THR A 774 22.87 -9.44 0.53
N PHE A 775 22.41 -8.71 1.54
CA PHE A 775 23.09 -8.61 2.84
C PHE A 775 22.08 -8.51 4.00
N GLY A 776 22.52 -8.83 5.21
CA GLY A 776 21.69 -8.76 6.41
C GLY A 776 20.98 -10.07 6.73
N GLY A 777 19.77 -10.04 7.29
CA GLY A 777 18.97 -11.25 7.57
C GLY A 777 19.65 -12.24 8.53
N LEU A 778 19.37 -13.54 8.37
CA LEU A 778 20.06 -14.60 9.12
C LEU A 778 21.32 -15.07 8.39
N ALA A 779 22.41 -15.23 9.13
CA ALA A 779 23.67 -15.75 8.59
C ALA A 779 23.48 -17.12 7.93
N HIS A 780 24.15 -17.33 6.79
CA HIS A 780 24.12 -18.57 6.00
C HIS A 780 22.75 -19.00 5.47
N HIS A 781 21.73 -18.14 5.54
CA HIS A 781 20.45 -18.40 4.91
C HIS A 781 20.32 -17.62 3.59
N PRO A 782 19.61 -18.18 2.59
CA PRO A 782 19.27 -17.44 1.39
C PRO A 782 18.34 -16.27 1.74
N MET A 783 18.45 -15.19 0.99
CA MET A 783 17.48 -14.10 1.02
C MET A 783 17.06 -13.76 -0.41
N THR A 784 15.77 -13.56 -0.60
CA THR A 784 15.23 -13.14 -1.90
C THR A 784 15.67 -11.71 -2.20
N VAL A 785 16.04 -11.44 -3.45
CA VAL A 785 16.55 -10.13 -3.90
C VAL A 785 15.46 -9.06 -3.93
N SER A 786 14.21 -9.46 -4.13
CA SER A 786 13.06 -8.55 -4.17
C SER A 786 11.91 -9.07 -3.31
N ALA A 787 11.04 -8.17 -2.88
CA ALA A 787 10.10 -8.45 -1.79
C ALA A 787 8.65 -8.66 -2.26
N PHE A 788 8.17 -7.82 -3.17
CA PHE A 788 6.86 -7.89 -3.82
C PHE A 788 6.94 -7.20 -5.19
N THR A 789 6.11 -7.62 -6.15
CA THR A 789 6.25 -7.17 -7.55
C THR A 789 5.71 -5.76 -7.73
N GLY A 790 6.23 -5.05 -8.73
CA GLY A 790 5.62 -3.81 -9.22
C GLY A 790 4.23 -4.03 -9.81
N GLY A 791 3.47 -2.95 -9.89
CA GLY A 791 2.06 -2.90 -10.22
C GLY A 791 1.43 -1.72 -9.46
N ASN A 792 0.28 -1.22 -9.92
CA ASN A 792 -0.40 -0.16 -9.19
C ASN A 792 -0.89 -0.68 -7.84
N VAL A 793 -0.40 -0.07 -6.76
CA VAL A 793 -0.97 -0.20 -5.41
C VAL A 793 -2.16 0.70 -5.34
N GLU A 794 -3.35 0.12 -5.37
CA GLU A 794 -4.56 0.90 -5.34
C GLU A 794 -5.06 1.03 -3.90
N ASN A 795 -5.02 2.26 -3.40
CA ASN A 795 -5.58 2.59 -2.10
C ASN A 795 -7.11 2.59 -2.20
N TYR A 796 -7.75 1.78 -1.36
CA TYR A 796 -9.20 1.62 -1.29
C TYR A 796 -9.93 2.97 -1.22
N ALA A 797 -9.46 3.88 -0.37
CA ALA A 797 -10.06 5.19 -0.14
C ALA A 797 -9.82 6.20 -1.29
N ARG A 798 -8.99 5.84 -2.28
CA ARG A 798 -8.74 6.63 -3.50
C ARG A 798 -9.41 6.01 -4.72
N VAL A 799 -9.37 4.70 -4.86
CA VAL A 799 -9.85 3.99 -6.05
C VAL A 799 -11.34 3.78 -6.04
N TRP A 800 -11.92 3.26 -4.96
CA TRP A 800 -13.36 2.99 -4.94
C TRP A 800 -14.24 4.20 -5.17
N PRO A 801 -13.93 5.39 -4.62
CA PRO A 801 -14.68 6.59 -4.96
C PRO A 801 -14.68 6.89 -6.47
N LYS A 802 -13.59 6.62 -7.19
CA LYS A 802 -13.52 6.78 -8.65
C LYS A 802 -14.30 5.71 -9.39
N ILE A 803 -14.21 4.44 -8.99
CA ILE A 803 -15.01 3.37 -9.62
C ILE A 803 -16.50 3.64 -9.37
N ASN A 804 -16.87 4.07 -8.18
CA ASN A 804 -18.24 4.45 -7.83
C ASN A 804 -18.74 5.61 -8.70
N LEU A 805 -17.95 6.68 -8.85
CA LEU A 805 -18.29 7.77 -9.76
C LEU A 805 -18.42 7.30 -11.21
N ALA A 806 -17.47 6.51 -11.70
CA ALA A 806 -17.52 5.92 -13.04
C ALA A 806 -18.76 5.03 -13.22
N ALA A 807 -19.20 4.32 -12.18
CA ALA A 807 -20.40 3.49 -12.21
C ALA A 807 -21.65 4.35 -12.36
N HIS A 808 -21.78 5.38 -11.53
CA HIS A 808 -22.93 6.30 -11.57
C HIS A 808 -22.99 7.10 -12.87
N LEU A 809 -21.86 7.54 -13.40
CA LEU A 809 -21.80 8.21 -14.70
C LEU A 809 -22.23 7.28 -15.84
N GLY A 810 -21.77 6.02 -15.81
CA GLY A 810 -22.16 5.01 -16.80
C GLY A 810 -23.65 4.66 -16.70
N HIS A 811 -24.17 4.53 -15.48
CA HIS A 811 -25.60 4.30 -15.25
C HIS A 811 -26.45 5.49 -15.70
N TRP A 812 -26.06 6.71 -15.33
CA TRP A 812 -26.75 7.95 -15.70
C TRP A 812 -26.86 8.07 -17.22
N ALA A 813 -25.74 7.90 -17.92
CA ALA A 813 -25.66 8.06 -19.37
C ALA A 813 -26.40 6.97 -20.15
N THR A 814 -26.58 5.79 -19.57
CA THR A 814 -27.30 4.68 -20.18
C THR A 814 -28.74 4.58 -19.68
N PHE A 815 -29.20 5.54 -18.87
CA PHE A 815 -30.50 5.55 -18.19
C PHE A 815 -30.80 4.21 -17.48
N GLY A 816 -29.77 3.61 -16.89
CA GLY A 816 -29.82 2.33 -16.20
C GLY A 816 -30.02 1.09 -17.10
N GLN A 817 -29.98 1.25 -18.43
CA GLN A 817 -30.25 0.15 -19.37
C GLN A 817 -29.01 -0.63 -19.80
N ALA A 818 -27.82 -0.22 -19.39
CA ALA A 818 -26.62 -1.02 -19.59
C ALA A 818 -26.77 -2.39 -18.92
N LYS A 819 -26.22 -3.46 -19.53
CA LYS A 819 -26.29 -4.82 -18.96
C LYS A 819 -25.79 -4.87 -17.52
N TRP A 820 -24.70 -4.17 -17.24
CA TRP A 820 -24.16 -4.04 -15.88
C TRP A 820 -25.15 -3.35 -14.95
N SER A 821 -25.79 -2.24 -15.38
CA SER A 821 -26.77 -1.50 -14.57
C SER A 821 -28.04 -2.29 -14.29
N LEU A 822 -28.47 -3.15 -15.21
CA LEU A 822 -29.65 -4.01 -15.03
C LEU A 822 -29.39 -5.16 -14.03
N LEU A 823 -28.13 -5.58 -13.89
CA LEU A 823 -27.73 -6.67 -12.99
C LEU A 823 -27.24 -6.18 -11.63
N ASN A 824 -26.74 -4.94 -11.55
CA ASN A 824 -26.24 -4.33 -10.33
C ASN A 824 -27.14 -3.16 -9.99
N ASP A 825 -27.95 -3.30 -8.95
CA ASP A 825 -28.65 -2.14 -8.36
C ASP A 825 -27.57 -1.14 -7.90
N LEU A 826 -27.77 0.15 -8.16
CA LEU A 826 -26.88 1.23 -7.72
C LEU A 826 -26.88 1.44 -6.19
N ASP A 827 -27.37 0.47 -5.42
CA ASP A 827 -27.21 0.51 -3.97
C ASP A 827 -25.73 0.36 -3.61
N TRP A 828 -25.21 1.28 -2.80
CA TRP A 828 -23.89 1.17 -2.19
C TRP A 828 -23.70 -0.10 -1.34
N VAL A 829 -24.76 -0.79 -0.91
CA VAL A 829 -24.61 -2.11 -0.29
C VAL A 829 -24.18 -3.18 -1.31
N ASN A 830 -24.49 -2.99 -2.59
CA ASN A 830 -24.13 -3.88 -3.70
C ASN A 830 -22.85 -3.45 -4.43
N PHE A 831 -22.25 -2.32 -4.06
CA PHE A 831 -21.06 -1.79 -4.72
C PHE A 831 -20.07 -1.19 -3.72
N ALA A 832 -18.77 -1.45 -3.89
CA ALA A 832 -17.76 -0.93 -2.96
C ALA A 832 -17.73 0.61 -2.85
N THR A 833 -17.69 1.10 -1.61
CA THR A 833 -17.66 2.51 -1.25
C THR A 833 -16.78 2.74 -0.01
N ALA A 834 -16.55 3.99 0.36
CA ALA A 834 -15.71 4.35 1.50
C ALA A 834 -16.15 3.64 2.79
N PHE A 835 -15.18 3.19 3.60
CA PHE A 835 -15.47 2.60 4.90
C PHE A 835 -16.13 3.60 5.85
N PRO A 836 -16.98 3.15 6.80
CA PRO A 836 -17.62 4.04 7.76
C PRO A 836 -16.63 4.57 8.80
N THR A 837 -15.52 3.86 8.98
CA THR A 837 -14.40 4.22 9.85
C THR A 837 -13.24 4.79 9.05
N ARG A 838 -12.22 5.32 9.74
CA ARG A 838 -10.94 5.70 9.13
C ARG A 838 -10.05 4.53 8.72
N ALA A 839 -10.56 3.29 8.81
CA ALA A 839 -9.86 2.15 8.25
C ALA A 839 -9.53 2.42 6.77
N THR A 840 -8.46 1.83 6.29
CA THR A 840 -8.18 1.80 4.85
C THR A 840 -7.68 0.43 4.47
N ALA A 841 -7.76 0.11 3.19
CA ALA A 841 -7.14 -1.07 2.62
C ALA A 841 -6.35 -0.68 1.38
N THR A 842 -5.39 -1.50 1.00
CA THR A 842 -4.77 -1.46 -0.31
C THR A 842 -4.88 -2.85 -0.91
N PHE A 843 -4.97 -2.94 -2.23
CA PHE A 843 -4.93 -4.22 -2.93
C PHE A 843 -3.92 -4.15 -4.06
N ASN A 844 -3.23 -5.26 -4.29
CA ASN A 844 -2.51 -5.45 -5.52
C ASN A 844 -3.50 -5.71 -6.67
N TRP A 845 -3.66 -4.73 -7.56
CA TRP A 845 -4.58 -4.81 -8.70
C TRP A 845 -4.01 -5.56 -9.91
N ASN A 846 -2.68 -5.60 -10.03
CA ASN A 846 -2.00 -6.11 -11.22
C ASN A 846 -1.00 -7.21 -10.86
N MET A 847 -1.06 -8.32 -11.60
CA MET A 847 -0.07 -9.37 -11.49
C MET A 847 1.07 -9.10 -12.47
N ALA A 848 2.29 -8.89 -11.98
CA ALA A 848 3.46 -8.82 -12.85
C ALA A 848 4.12 -10.20 -13.03
N PHE A 849 4.43 -10.50 -14.30
CA PHE A 849 5.10 -11.72 -14.71
C PHE A 849 6.47 -11.38 -15.30
N HIS A 850 7.29 -12.41 -15.45
CA HIS A 850 8.59 -12.28 -16.07
C HIS A 850 8.77 -13.35 -17.14
N ARG A 851 9.10 -12.94 -18.37
CA ARG A 851 9.22 -13.86 -19.51
C ARG A 851 10.26 -14.97 -19.25
N ALA A 852 11.32 -14.64 -18.52
CA ALA A 852 12.38 -15.58 -18.16
C ALA A 852 11.93 -16.73 -17.23
N LEU A 853 10.77 -16.61 -16.58
CA LEU A 853 10.23 -17.69 -15.76
C LEU A 853 9.39 -18.69 -16.58
N GLY A 854 9.10 -18.37 -17.86
CA GLY A 854 8.27 -19.17 -18.75
C GLY A 854 6.82 -18.72 -18.84
N HIS A 855 6.12 -19.11 -19.90
CA HIS A 855 4.75 -18.67 -20.21
C HIS A 855 3.66 -19.17 -19.24
N HIS A 856 4.00 -20.16 -18.41
CA HIS A 856 3.10 -20.75 -17.42
C HIS A 856 3.52 -20.45 -15.99
N ALA A 857 4.43 -19.50 -15.78
CA ALA A 857 4.87 -19.10 -14.46
C ALA A 857 3.76 -18.38 -13.66
N LEU A 858 3.88 -18.45 -12.34
CA LEU A 858 3.19 -17.59 -11.40
C LEU A 858 3.68 -16.14 -11.54
N PRO A 859 2.92 -15.17 -11.02
CA PRO A 859 3.42 -13.84 -10.79
C PRO A 859 4.68 -13.87 -9.90
N ILE A 860 5.62 -12.96 -10.13
CA ILE A 860 6.98 -13.09 -9.59
C ILE A 860 7.06 -13.10 -8.05
N GLN A 861 6.15 -12.42 -7.35
CA GLN A 861 6.09 -12.36 -5.88
C GLN A 861 5.86 -13.71 -5.19
N TRP A 862 5.44 -14.72 -5.94
CA TRP A 862 5.17 -16.05 -5.40
C TRP A 862 6.43 -16.92 -5.34
N TYR A 863 7.54 -16.49 -5.95
CA TYR A 863 8.77 -17.26 -6.03
C TYR A 863 9.83 -16.83 -5.03
N VAL A 864 10.52 -17.83 -4.46
CA VAL A 864 11.75 -17.65 -3.70
C VAL A 864 12.91 -17.54 -4.70
N ILE A 865 13.29 -16.31 -5.05
CA ILE A 865 14.39 -16.03 -6.00
C ILE A 865 15.61 -15.56 -5.20
N PRO A 866 16.53 -16.47 -4.80
CA PRO A 866 17.68 -16.10 -3.99
C PRO A 866 18.66 -15.22 -4.76
N SER A 867 19.42 -14.39 -4.05
CA SER A 867 20.63 -13.79 -4.62
C SER A 867 21.65 -14.85 -5.00
N HIS A 868 22.49 -14.56 -5.99
CA HIS A 868 23.63 -15.43 -6.32
C HIS A 868 24.60 -15.53 -5.13
N ARG A 869 24.77 -14.45 -4.36
CA ARG A 869 25.56 -14.43 -3.12
C ARG A 869 24.88 -13.63 -2.02
N HIS A 870 24.90 -14.16 -0.81
CA HIS A 870 24.47 -13.48 0.40
C HIS A 870 25.68 -13.09 1.25
N ILE A 871 25.78 -11.81 1.60
CA ILE A 871 26.88 -11.20 2.35
C ILE A 871 26.48 -11.15 3.83
N HIS A 872 27.24 -11.82 4.69
CA HIS A 872 26.98 -11.89 6.13
C HIS A 872 27.44 -10.61 6.85
N SER A 873 26.86 -9.49 6.46
CA SER A 873 27.13 -8.16 7.00
C SER A 873 25.81 -7.42 7.26
N TRP A 874 25.75 -6.67 8.36
CA TRP A 874 24.59 -5.88 8.79
C TRP A 874 25.05 -4.43 8.99
N PRO A 875 25.17 -3.66 7.91
CA PRO A 875 25.72 -2.31 7.95
C PRO A 875 24.74 -1.39 8.69
N ARG A 876 25.27 -0.50 9.52
CA ARG A 876 24.51 0.42 10.38
C ARG A 876 24.56 1.87 9.90
N ASP A 877 25.57 2.16 9.10
CA ASP A 877 25.90 3.48 8.64
C ASP A 877 26.57 3.40 7.27
N SER A 878 26.83 4.55 6.66
CA SER A 878 27.51 4.63 5.37
C SER A 878 28.93 4.05 5.38
N THR A 879 29.59 3.98 6.55
CA THR A 879 30.97 3.48 6.66
C THR A 879 30.99 1.96 6.62
N THR A 880 30.14 1.30 7.40
CA THR A 880 29.96 -0.16 7.36
C THR A 880 29.31 -0.62 6.04
N ARG A 881 28.50 0.23 5.41
CA ARG A 881 28.02 0.02 4.03
C ARG A 881 29.17 -0.02 3.02
N GLN A 882 30.18 0.84 3.19
CA GLN A 882 31.35 0.87 2.33
C GLN A 882 32.13 -0.46 2.36
N ASP A 883 32.25 -1.09 3.53
CA ASP A 883 32.92 -2.40 3.66
C ASP A 883 32.23 -3.47 2.77
N ILE A 884 30.90 -3.40 2.60
CA ILE A 884 30.14 -4.28 1.70
C ILE A 884 30.46 -3.99 0.23
N TYR A 885 30.56 -2.71 -0.15
CA TYR A 885 30.94 -2.34 -1.52
C TYR A 885 32.34 -2.83 -1.85
N GLU A 886 33.30 -2.69 -0.92
CA GLU A 886 34.67 -3.19 -1.08
C GLU A 886 34.70 -4.71 -1.20
N GLU A 887 33.94 -5.43 -0.37
CA GLU A 887 33.78 -6.87 -0.49
C GLU A 887 33.28 -7.24 -1.89
N ILE A 888 32.15 -6.68 -2.34
CA ILE A 888 31.57 -6.99 -3.66
C ILE A 888 32.54 -6.63 -4.79
N ALA A 889 33.17 -5.46 -4.75
CA ALA A 889 34.09 -5.02 -5.78
C ALA A 889 35.28 -5.99 -5.96
N SER A 890 35.75 -6.58 -4.87
CA SER A 890 36.84 -7.57 -4.89
C SER A 890 36.47 -8.95 -5.47
N ARG A 891 35.17 -9.23 -5.67
CA ARG A 891 34.68 -10.55 -6.13
C ARG A 891 34.66 -10.65 -7.66
N ASP A 892 34.75 -11.89 -8.16
CA ASP A 892 34.44 -12.17 -9.56
C ASP A 892 32.94 -12.40 -9.76
N TRP A 893 32.26 -11.35 -10.20
CA TRP A 893 30.81 -11.35 -10.38
C TRP A 893 30.34 -12.40 -11.41
N GLN A 894 31.15 -12.70 -12.43
CA GLN A 894 30.79 -13.70 -13.42
C GLN A 894 30.88 -15.11 -12.84
N ALA A 895 31.90 -15.39 -12.02
CA ALA A 895 32.02 -16.65 -11.32
C ALA A 895 30.87 -16.86 -10.33
N ASP A 896 30.46 -15.80 -9.63
CA ASP A 896 29.31 -15.83 -8.71
C ASP A 896 27.97 -16.00 -9.44
N LEU A 897 27.79 -15.37 -10.61
CA LEU A 897 26.63 -15.59 -11.48
C LEU A 897 26.54 -17.05 -11.93
N ASN A 898 27.66 -17.60 -12.43
CA ASN A 898 27.72 -18.97 -12.94
C ASN A 898 27.65 -20.04 -11.84
N ASN A 899 28.07 -19.70 -10.60
CA ASN A 899 28.14 -20.62 -9.46
C ASN A 899 27.43 -20.01 -8.24
N PRO A 900 26.10 -19.86 -8.27
CA PRO A 900 25.36 -19.26 -7.16
C PRO A 900 25.58 -20.05 -5.87
N GLN A 901 25.44 -19.37 -4.72
CA GLN A 901 25.60 -19.96 -3.39
C GLN A 901 24.52 -21.00 -3.07
N TYR A 902 23.32 -20.81 -3.62
CA TYR A 902 22.15 -21.64 -3.32
C TYR A 902 21.53 -22.24 -4.60
N PRO A 903 22.28 -23.02 -5.40
CA PRO A 903 21.82 -23.52 -6.70
C PRO A 903 20.64 -24.50 -6.58
N HIS A 904 20.49 -25.14 -5.42
CA HIS A 904 19.40 -26.07 -5.12
C HIS A 904 18.03 -25.39 -4.96
N LEU A 905 17.98 -24.05 -4.88
CA LEU A 905 16.74 -23.27 -4.78
C LEU A 905 16.24 -22.75 -6.13
N GLY A 906 16.86 -23.16 -7.24
CA GLY A 906 16.54 -22.71 -8.59
C GLY A 906 17.56 -21.72 -9.16
N TYR A 907 17.65 -21.68 -10.49
CA TYR A 907 18.56 -20.81 -11.24
C TYR A 907 18.11 -20.66 -12.71
N CYS A 908 17.90 -19.44 -13.18
CA CYS A 908 17.65 -19.18 -14.60
C CYS A 908 18.96 -19.18 -15.37
N ARG A 909 19.19 -20.18 -16.24
CA ARG A 909 20.28 -20.11 -17.21
C ARG A 909 19.96 -19.01 -18.23
N THR A 910 20.99 -18.27 -18.66
CA THR A 910 20.86 -17.25 -19.70
C THR A 910 20.15 -17.83 -20.93
N HIS A 911 19.07 -17.18 -21.37
CA HIS A 911 18.35 -17.56 -22.59
C HIS A 911 19.33 -17.66 -23.76
N GLY A 912 19.54 -18.88 -24.27
CA GLY A 912 20.45 -19.16 -25.40
C GLY A 912 21.56 -20.16 -25.12
N ALA A 913 21.82 -20.54 -23.86
CA ALA A 913 22.68 -21.67 -23.55
C ALA A 913 21.90 -22.98 -23.70
N THR A 914 22.17 -23.76 -24.75
CA THR A 914 21.59 -25.09 -24.92
C THR A 914 21.88 -25.97 -23.70
N PRO A 915 20.89 -26.74 -23.19
CA PRO A 915 21.09 -27.57 -22.02
C PRO A 915 21.91 -28.80 -22.39
N GLU A 916 23.23 -28.78 -22.15
CA GLU A 916 23.88 -30.00 -21.69
C GLU A 916 23.46 -30.19 -20.22
N VAL A 917 22.68 -31.24 -20.02
CA VAL A 917 22.15 -31.65 -18.72
C VAL A 917 23.30 -32.25 -17.94
N ASP A 918 23.92 -31.46 -17.07
CA ASP A 918 24.86 -31.98 -16.08
C ASP A 918 24.07 -32.70 -14.97
N ASP A 919 24.25 -34.03 -14.88
CA ASP A 919 23.70 -34.92 -13.84
C ASP A 919 24.02 -34.47 -12.39
N VAL A 920 24.93 -33.50 -12.23
CA VAL A 920 25.36 -32.91 -10.96
C VAL A 920 24.22 -32.17 -10.25
N ALA A 921 23.32 -31.50 -10.96
CA ALA A 921 22.20 -30.78 -10.33
C ALA A 921 21.16 -31.73 -9.72
N LYS A 922 20.92 -32.89 -10.35
CA LYS A 922 20.06 -33.94 -9.79
C LYS A 922 20.67 -34.58 -8.53
N ALA A 923 21.98 -34.82 -8.52
CA ALA A 923 22.66 -35.44 -7.38
C ALA A 923 22.76 -34.51 -6.14
N ALA A 924 22.74 -33.19 -6.33
CA ALA A 924 22.74 -32.22 -5.22
C ALA A 924 21.39 -32.14 -4.50
N VAL A 925 20.27 -32.33 -5.22
CA VAL A 925 18.92 -32.33 -4.64
C VAL A 925 18.71 -33.53 -3.70
N GLU A 926 19.31 -34.69 -3.97
CA GLU A 926 19.17 -35.87 -3.12
C GLU A 926 20.01 -35.83 -1.82
N ARG A 927 21.01 -34.94 -1.69
CA ARG A 927 21.88 -34.86 -0.49
C ARG A 927 21.46 -33.88 0.59
N TYR A 928 20.53 -32.97 0.32
CA TYR A 928 20.16 -31.89 1.25
C TYR A 928 18.72 -31.92 1.78
N PHE A 929 17.91 -32.92 1.41
CA PHE A 929 16.68 -33.21 2.13
C PHE A 929 17.02 -33.84 3.49
N TRP A 930 17.07 -33.02 4.53
CA TRP A 930 16.84 -33.52 5.89
C TRP A 930 15.46 -34.20 5.91
N PRO A 931 15.34 -35.47 6.35
CA PRO A 931 14.02 -35.99 6.69
C PRO A 931 13.42 -35.08 7.76
N PRO A 932 12.09 -34.84 7.75
CA PRO A 932 11.45 -34.09 8.82
C PRO A 932 11.86 -34.68 10.18
N PRO A 933 12.10 -33.85 11.20
CA PRO A 933 12.39 -34.37 12.53
C PRO A 933 11.27 -35.33 12.94
N PRO A 934 11.59 -36.48 13.56
CA PRO A 934 10.57 -37.40 14.03
C PRO A 934 9.58 -36.64 14.93
N PRO A 935 8.28 -36.91 14.83
CA PRO A 935 7.29 -36.26 15.67
C PRO A 935 7.70 -36.42 17.15
N PRO A 936 7.52 -35.39 17.99
CA PRO A 936 7.84 -35.51 19.40
C PRO A 936 7.11 -36.72 20.00
N PRO A 937 7.74 -37.48 20.91
CA PRO A 937 7.11 -38.64 21.52
C PRO A 937 5.79 -38.19 22.17
N VAL A 938 4.69 -38.75 21.66
CA VAL A 938 3.35 -38.52 22.19
C VAL A 938 3.36 -38.94 23.65
N ALA A 939 3.24 -37.97 24.56
CA ALA A 939 3.08 -38.26 25.97
C ALA A 939 1.85 -39.17 26.15
N PRO A 940 1.93 -40.27 26.91
CA PRO A 940 0.82 -41.19 27.08
C PRO A 940 -0.37 -40.45 27.69
N SER A 941 -1.45 -40.36 26.92
CA SER A 941 -2.71 -39.78 27.37
C SER A 941 -3.24 -40.62 28.54
N ARG A 942 -3.29 -40.01 29.73
CA ARG A 942 -4.03 -40.56 30.86
C ARG A 942 -5.51 -40.56 30.49
N LEU A 943 -6.00 -41.74 30.13
CA LEU A 943 -7.42 -42.09 30.09
C LEU A 943 -8.07 -41.78 31.45
N LEU A 944 -8.78 -40.65 31.53
CA LEU A 944 -9.79 -40.41 32.55
C LEU A 944 -11.05 -41.19 32.15
N ARG A 945 -11.21 -42.38 32.72
CA ARG A 945 -12.53 -43.02 32.84
C ARG A 945 -13.36 -42.21 33.83
N ARG A 946 -14.57 -41.81 33.44
CA ARG A 946 -15.65 -41.55 34.39
C ARG A 946 -16.96 -42.16 33.92
N HIS A 947 -17.62 -42.74 34.93
CA HIS A 947 -19.01 -43.12 35.02
C HIS A 947 -19.96 -41.97 34.70
#